data_AF-A0A9P8FXD7-F1
#
_entry.id   AF-A0A9P8FXD7-F1
#
_cell.length_a   1.000
_cell.length_b   1.000
_cell.length_c   1.000
_cell.angle_alpha   90.00
_cell.angle_beta   90.00
_cell.angle_gamma   90.00
#
_symmetry.space_group_name_H-M   'P 1'
#
loop_
_entity.id
_entity.type
_entity.pdbx_description
1 polymer ?
#
loop_
_entity_poly.entity_id
_entity_poly.type
_entity_poly.pdbx_seq_one_letter_code
_entity_poly.pdbx_strand_id
1 'polypeptide(L)'
;MSLKFFDFEKGQGSKICDDNPSINPQQDEITCPAPASSHGVSASAAHGFEPLNYAPKAWTLKTSSCRRDQQLAASTLLNQNTLCAPETPFGLQLTRLHPSISDETISNIQLHRGRAAMIVSGLPRSVLQNAWPVLSRTPQDSSRRALPFLEHSARNQPAAAYAISCTLESAIWSPSHRRDTTRVLAYTSYAYCSIFLLTLLHTMDLGTATVAGAAVAAAAYIDGKFQVRKDLRDLWNVKRAQLEWNRAVKKGEASLWTQFEQQVERLPSSTRCIWSKTGCYTWSETHAQACRYAEFLLAKGVRSSEPVAIYLQNSPEFMFTVLATWALGTAPAMINYNLTGDSLLHCLKISNSKVLVVDEDAGCRQRVEECRDRIEQELGIQIVILEPSTKTSIAAISPKRPDSRYREQVDGETPFLGIYTSGTTGLPKASSFHLERLWFLGNYRRRLTYQRSGPGGDVFYDCMPLYHGTGAVIAAGCMASGMTLAIGRKFSTSGFWDEIRESGATAFVYVGETARYLLSAPPSPRDKDHKVRLMHGNGMRPDVWRKFQERFGVTDVMEFFNSTEGVFTLNNFSRNDHFADAVGHHGAIFRAVFKNTYVPVKLDYETGEIWRHPKTGFAQRQPYEEGGEMLVKIPDENVFKGYWHAPEATAKRYARDVFQKGDLYYRSGDALRRSSDGKWFFMDRLGDTFRWKGENCSTTEVAECLGRFPSIKEANVYGHDGRACCAAVYIEPADRASFDLKAFLSHSQKLLPKYAVPLFLRFVQDDQAHTMHNNKQSKTQLRREGVDPEKVSQGTAGSKDTLYWLPPKGNTYEPFGEAEWRGIVAGKAKL
;
A
#
# COMPACT_ATOMS: atom_id res chain seq x y z
N MET A 1 -6.76 -23.60 -56.47
CA MET A 1 -7.13 -22.83 -57.68
C MET A 1 -7.13 -21.36 -57.27
N SER A 2 -6.28 -20.45 -57.78
CA SER A 2 -5.80 -20.18 -59.16
C SER A 2 -6.73 -19.23 -59.93
N LEU A 3 -6.11 -18.28 -60.67
CA LEU A 3 -6.67 -17.25 -61.57
C LEU A 3 -7.25 -15.97 -60.92
N LYS A 4 -7.08 -14.74 -61.47
CA LYS A 4 -6.00 -14.12 -62.32
C LYS A 4 -6.32 -12.61 -62.59
N PHE A 5 -5.29 -11.73 -62.59
CA PHE A 5 -5.11 -10.48 -63.41
C PHE A 5 -6.13 -9.32 -63.17
N PHE A 6 -5.89 -8.03 -63.48
CA PHE A 6 -4.93 -7.28 -64.34
C PHE A 6 -4.12 -6.23 -63.51
N ASP A 7 -2.96 -5.65 -63.86
CA ASP A 7 -2.46 -4.96 -65.10
C ASP A 7 -3.20 -3.63 -65.41
N PHE A 8 -2.60 -2.49 -65.85
CA PHE A 8 -1.28 -2.12 -66.43
C PHE A 8 -1.09 -0.56 -66.30
N GLU A 9 0.05 0.14 -66.50
CA GLU A 9 1.45 -0.24 -66.82
C GLU A 9 2.55 0.77 -66.35
N LYS A 10 2.69 1.98 -66.94
CA LYS A 10 3.85 2.94 -66.89
C LYS A 10 3.36 4.40 -67.09
N GLY A 11 4.09 5.51 -66.97
CA GLY A 11 5.52 5.92 -66.75
C GLY A 11 5.60 7.46 -67.01
N GLN A 12 6.67 8.26 -66.86
CA GLN A 12 8.11 8.16 -66.55
C GLN A 12 8.47 9.40 -65.63
N GLY A 13 9.69 9.89 -65.33
CA GLY A 13 11.10 9.70 -65.74
C GLY A 13 12.07 9.99 -64.55
N SER A 14 13.41 10.18 -64.61
CA SER A 14 14.41 10.61 -65.61
C SER A 14 14.58 12.15 -65.73
N LYS A 15 15.72 12.79 -65.35
CA LYS A 15 17.10 12.30 -65.04
C LYS A 15 17.99 13.39 -64.36
N ILE A 16 18.94 12.99 -63.48
CA ILE A 16 20.41 13.35 -63.40
C ILE A 16 20.81 14.86 -63.31
N CYS A 17 21.85 15.33 -62.59
CA CYS A 17 23.06 14.71 -62.00
C CYS A 17 23.40 15.24 -60.59
N ASP A 18 24.42 14.60 -60.01
CA ASP A 18 25.20 14.92 -58.81
C ASP A 18 25.92 16.29 -58.84
N ASP A 19 26.25 16.83 -57.67
CA ASP A 19 27.66 17.05 -57.25
C ASP A 19 27.79 17.41 -55.76
N ASN A 20 28.95 17.11 -55.16
CA ASN A 20 29.32 17.43 -53.76
C ASN A 20 30.86 17.47 -53.66
N PRO A 21 31.46 18.53 -53.09
CA PRO A 21 32.38 18.27 -51.98
C PRO A 21 32.51 19.38 -50.90
N SER A 22 32.24 18.98 -49.64
CA SER A 22 33.16 19.04 -48.47
C SER A 22 33.53 20.37 -47.73
N ILE A 23 34.19 20.18 -46.56
CA ILE A 23 34.95 21.14 -45.71
C ILE A 23 34.18 22.10 -44.76
N ASN A 24 33.66 21.54 -43.64
CA ASN A 24 34.14 21.69 -42.24
C ASN A 24 35.16 22.82 -41.88
N PRO A 25 35.24 23.33 -40.61
CA PRO A 25 34.22 23.86 -39.69
C PRO A 25 34.65 25.28 -39.17
N GLN A 26 34.48 25.55 -37.85
CA GLN A 26 34.93 26.75 -37.08
C GLN A 26 34.14 28.05 -37.33
N GLN A 27 33.92 28.92 -36.34
CA GLN A 27 33.85 28.80 -34.87
C GLN A 27 33.24 30.11 -34.31
N ASP A 28 32.94 30.16 -33.01
CA ASP A 28 32.77 31.38 -32.19
C ASP A 28 31.61 32.34 -32.59
N GLU A 29 31.19 33.31 -31.77
CA GLU A 29 30.76 33.28 -30.36
C GLU A 29 29.92 34.59 -30.14
N ILE A 30 29.61 34.95 -28.89
CA ILE A 30 29.41 36.34 -28.43
C ILE A 30 28.14 37.11 -28.93
N THR A 31 27.12 37.03 -28.07
CA THR A 31 26.22 38.11 -27.59
C THR A 31 25.17 38.78 -28.51
N CYS A 32 23.91 38.59 -28.11
CA CYS A 32 22.88 39.62 -27.82
C CYS A 32 23.40 41.08 -27.70
N PRO A 33 22.64 42.10 -28.13
CA PRO A 33 21.39 42.40 -27.42
C PRO A 33 20.18 42.91 -28.23
N ALA A 34 19.02 42.83 -27.58
CA ALA A 34 17.81 43.61 -27.86
C ALA A 34 17.98 45.07 -27.34
N PRO A 35 16.98 45.99 -27.41
CA PRO A 35 15.62 45.85 -27.94
C PRO A 35 15.14 46.99 -28.86
N ALA A 36 14.01 46.78 -29.53
CA ALA A 36 13.14 47.87 -30.00
C ALA A 36 11.67 47.43 -30.01
N SER A 37 10.80 48.27 -29.47
CA SER A 37 9.34 48.10 -29.49
C SER A 37 8.72 48.64 -30.77
N SER A 38 7.56 48.10 -31.16
CA SER A 38 6.51 48.89 -31.81
C SER A 38 5.14 48.24 -31.64
N HIS A 39 4.12 49.04 -31.36
CA HIS A 39 2.72 48.64 -31.53
C HIS A 39 2.33 48.83 -32.99
N GLY A 40 1.56 47.90 -33.55
CA GLY A 40 1.03 47.99 -34.92
C GLY A 40 -0.34 47.35 -35.03
N VAL A 41 -1.41 48.10 -34.74
CA VAL A 41 -2.79 47.65 -34.98
C VAL A 41 -3.16 47.94 -36.44
N SER A 42 -3.56 46.92 -37.19
CA SER A 42 -4.36 47.07 -38.40
C SER A 42 -5.21 45.81 -38.63
N ALA A 43 -6.32 45.96 -39.36
CA ALA A 43 -7.24 44.87 -39.67
C ALA A 43 -7.92 45.11 -41.03
N SER A 44 -8.15 44.05 -41.81
CA SER A 44 -9.29 43.90 -42.74
C SER A 44 -9.21 42.59 -43.55
N ALA A 45 -10.36 42.18 -44.12
CA ALA A 45 -10.57 41.21 -45.22
C ALA A 45 -9.88 39.82 -45.13
N ALA A 46 -10.53 38.64 -44.97
CA ALA A 46 -11.87 38.12 -45.26
C ALA A 46 -12.09 37.44 -46.64
N HIS A 47 -11.86 36.13 -46.70
CA HIS A 47 -12.44 35.07 -47.58
C HIS A 47 -12.20 33.73 -46.83
N GLY A 48 -12.98 32.64 -46.94
CA GLY A 48 -14.28 32.41 -47.58
C GLY A 48 -14.60 30.89 -47.68
N PHE A 49 -15.87 30.51 -47.45
CA PHE A 49 -16.49 29.17 -47.63
C PHE A 49 -16.28 28.05 -46.58
N GLU A 50 -17.18 27.06 -46.65
CA GLU A 50 -17.74 26.26 -45.55
C GLU A 50 -17.31 24.78 -45.54
N PRO A 51 -17.41 24.08 -44.40
CA PRO A 51 -17.52 22.61 -44.34
C PRO A 51 -18.98 22.13 -44.26
N LEU A 52 -19.31 21.03 -44.93
CA LEU A 52 -20.68 20.46 -44.96
C LEU A 52 -21.02 19.59 -43.73
N ASN A 53 -22.31 19.59 -43.38
CA ASN A 53 -22.89 18.85 -42.25
C ASN A 53 -22.90 17.32 -42.45
N TYR A 54 -22.89 16.58 -41.33
CA TYR A 54 -23.92 15.56 -41.08
C TYR A 54 -24.11 15.32 -39.56
N ALA A 55 -25.37 15.30 -39.10
CA ALA A 55 -25.73 15.02 -37.71
C ALA A 55 -27.11 14.33 -37.61
N PRO A 56 -27.26 13.38 -36.68
CA PRO A 56 -28.47 13.33 -35.85
C PRO A 56 -28.16 12.92 -34.39
N LYS A 57 -28.98 13.19 -33.37
CA LYS A 57 -30.17 14.05 -33.21
C LYS A 57 -30.33 14.28 -31.69
N ALA A 58 -30.63 15.50 -31.25
CA ALA A 58 -31.00 15.78 -29.87
C ALA A 58 -32.47 16.24 -29.79
N TRP A 59 -33.19 15.84 -28.74
CA TRP A 59 -34.54 16.35 -28.43
C TRP A 59 -34.46 17.25 -27.20
N THR A 60 -35.14 18.40 -27.26
CA THR A 60 -35.23 19.40 -26.19
C THR A 60 -36.68 19.69 -25.86
N LEU A 61 -36.96 20.02 -24.60
CA LEU A 61 -38.16 20.68 -24.03
C LEU A 61 -38.02 20.58 -22.49
N LYS A 62 -38.41 21.54 -21.65
CA LYS A 62 -38.46 23.02 -21.72
C LYS A 62 -38.59 23.49 -20.25
N THR A 63 -38.18 24.72 -19.93
CA THR A 63 -38.40 25.29 -18.59
C THR A 63 -39.78 25.96 -18.47
N SER A 64 -40.35 25.94 -17.27
CA SER A 64 -41.43 26.85 -16.83
C SER A 64 -41.44 26.95 -15.29
N SER A 65 -41.99 28.03 -14.74
CA SER A 65 -41.88 28.37 -13.31
C SER A 65 -43.20 28.90 -12.73
N CYS A 66 -43.46 28.60 -11.45
CA CYS A 66 -44.21 29.49 -10.55
C CYS A 66 -43.98 29.14 -9.06
N ARG A 67 -44.67 29.82 -8.15
CA ARG A 67 -44.48 29.78 -6.68
C ARG A 67 -45.76 29.38 -5.93
N ARG A 68 -45.61 28.77 -4.75
CA ARG A 68 -46.61 28.66 -3.64
C ARG A 68 -47.87 27.83 -3.99
N ASP A 69 -48.62 27.23 -3.06
CA ASP A 69 -48.89 27.54 -1.65
C ASP A 69 -48.82 26.34 -0.68
N GLN A 70 -49.11 26.59 0.61
CA GLN A 70 -49.27 25.58 1.67
C GLN A 70 -50.75 25.24 1.89
N GLN A 71 -51.10 23.97 2.13
CA GLN A 71 -51.95 23.56 3.26
C GLN A 71 -52.01 22.03 3.48
N LEU A 72 -52.64 21.61 4.58
CA LEU A 72 -52.62 20.27 5.14
C LEU A 72 -53.59 19.29 4.46
N ALA A 73 -53.16 18.05 4.32
CA ALA A 73 -53.99 16.86 4.59
C ALA A 73 -53.11 15.79 5.24
N ALA A 74 -53.65 14.99 6.15
CA ALA A 74 -52.91 13.98 6.92
C ALA A 74 -53.51 12.58 6.76
N SER A 75 -52.78 11.57 7.23
CA SER A 75 -52.96 10.11 6.96
C SER A 75 -52.61 9.71 5.51
N THR A 76 -52.02 8.53 5.25
CA THR A 76 -51.82 7.35 6.12
C THR A 76 -50.35 6.90 6.17
N LEU A 77 -49.90 6.50 7.36
CA LEU A 77 -48.57 5.91 7.59
C LEU A 77 -48.55 4.40 7.29
N LEU A 78 -47.60 3.94 6.48
CA LEU A 78 -47.01 2.61 6.63
C LEU A 78 -45.57 2.63 6.07
N ASN A 79 -44.60 2.65 6.98
CA ASN A 79 -43.23 3.06 6.71
C ASN A 79 -42.27 1.85 6.77
N GLN A 80 -41.55 1.54 5.69
CA GLN A 80 -40.33 0.69 5.72
C GLN A 80 -39.26 1.15 4.71
N ASN A 81 -38.94 2.45 4.68
CA ASN A 81 -37.71 2.93 4.05
C ASN A 81 -36.53 2.78 5.02
N THR A 82 -35.81 1.65 4.95
CA THR A 82 -34.57 1.44 5.71
C THR A 82 -33.38 1.96 4.92
N LEU A 83 -32.73 3.02 5.41
CA LEU A 83 -31.54 3.61 4.78
C LEU A 83 -30.36 2.64 4.79
N CYS A 84 -30.03 2.06 3.63
CA CYS A 84 -28.81 1.31 3.42
C CYS A 84 -27.60 2.25 3.36
N ALA A 85 -26.76 2.24 4.39
CA ALA A 85 -25.43 2.83 4.31
C ALA A 85 -24.53 2.00 3.37
N PRO A 86 -23.59 2.63 2.63
CA PRO A 86 -22.62 1.90 1.83
C PRO A 86 -21.72 1.04 2.72
N GLU A 87 -21.34 -0.13 2.19
CA GLU A 87 -20.42 -1.06 2.81
C GLU A 87 -19.09 -1.00 2.06
N THR A 88 -17.97 -1.05 2.78
CA THR A 88 -16.64 -0.86 2.17
C THR A 88 -16.23 -2.06 1.32
N PRO A 89 -15.24 -1.96 0.40
CA PRO A 89 -14.77 -3.11 -0.39
C PRO A 89 -14.43 -4.36 0.44
N PHE A 90 -13.81 -4.19 1.62
CA PHE A 90 -13.48 -5.31 2.52
C PHE A 90 -14.65 -5.71 3.44
N GLY A 91 -15.63 -4.81 3.65
CA GLY A 91 -16.90 -5.09 4.32
C GLY A 91 -17.83 -5.93 3.43
N LEU A 92 -18.12 -5.45 2.23
CA LEU A 92 -18.92 -6.11 1.17
C LEU A 92 -18.52 -7.58 0.96
N GLN A 93 -17.22 -7.83 0.88
CA GLN A 93 -16.65 -9.18 0.69
C GLN A 93 -16.88 -10.13 1.88
N LEU A 94 -17.34 -9.62 3.04
CA LEU A 94 -17.61 -10.39 4.25
C LEU A 94 -19.07 -10.33 4.71
N THR A 95 -19.83 -9.29 4.37
CA THR A 95 -21.24 -9.13 4.76
C THR A 95 -22.22 -9.62 3.68
N ARG A 96 -21.91 -9.47 2.38
CA ARG A 96 -22.83 -9.86 1.29
C ARG A 96 -22.66 -11.28 0.76
N LEU A 97 -21.58 -11.98 1.10
CA LEU A 97 -21.23 -13.24 0.43
C LEU A 97 -21.94 -14.51 0.93
N HIS A 98 -22.67 -14.50 2.07
CA HIS A 98 -23.54 -15.63 2.42
C HIS A 98 -24.63 -15.27 3.44
N PRO A 99 -25.94 -15.44 3.11
CA PRO A 99 -27.04 -15.23 4.07
C PRO A 99 -27.14 -16.34 5.14
N SER A 100 -26.36 -17.43 5.04
CA SER A 100 -26.40 -18.54 6.01
C SER A 100 -25.45 -18.40 7.20
N ILE A 101 -24.72 -17.29 7.32
CA ILE A 101 -24.14 -16.87 8.60
C ILE A 101 -25.11 -15.85 9.18
N SER A 102 -26.25 -16.33 9.68
CA SER A 102 -27.18 -15.48 10.41
C SER A 102 -26.48 -14.89 11.64
N ASP A 103 -26.95 -13.74 12.13
CA ASP A 103 -26.49 -13.28 13.45
C ASP A 103 -26.82 -14.32 14.54
N GLU A 104 -27.78 -15.22 14.31
CA GLU A 104 -28.05 -16.41 15.12
C GLU A 104 -26.87 -17.40 15.15
N THR A 105 -26.21 -17.69 14.02
CA THR A 105 -24.99 -18.54 13.99
C THR A 105 -23.86 -17.95 14.83
N ILE A 106 -23.66 -16.62 14.78
CA ILE A 106 -22.64 -15.93 15.59
C ILE A 106 -23.11 -15.77 17.05
N SER A 107 -24.41 -15.56 17.28
CA SER A 107 -25.01 -15.45 18.62
C SER A 107 -24.96 -16.78 19.37
N ASN A 108 -25.16 -17.91 18.69
CA ASN A 108 -24.96 -19.25 19.27
C ASN A 108 -23.49 -19.49 19.66
N ILE A 109 -22.53 -18.97 18.89
CA ILE A 109 -21.10 -18.97 19.26
C ILE A 109 -20.82 -18.02 20.45
N GLN A 110 -21.60 -16.93 20.62
CA GLN A 110 -21.49 -16.04 21.78
C GLN A 110 -22.20 -16.58 23.04
N LEU A 111 -23.32 -17.29 22.90
CA LEU A 111 -24.08 -17.91 23.99
C LEU A 111 -23.27 -18.99 24.72
N HIS A 112 -22.34 -19.66 24.05
CA HIS A 112 -21.37 -20.54 24.70
C HIS A 112 -20.32 -19.83 25.58
N ARG A 113 -20.29 -18.49 25.63
CA ARG A 113 -19.59 -17.73 26.70
C ARG A 113 -20.45 -17.49 27.95
N GLY A 114 -21.73 -17.86 27.93
CA GLY A 114 -22.65 -17.82 29.07
C GLY A 114 -22.92 -19.18 29.73
N ARG A 115 -22.45 -20.28 29.16
CA ARG A 115 -22.65 -21.65 29.69
C ARG A 115 -21.35 -22.46 29.76
N ALA A 116 -20.40 -21.98 30.55
CA ALA A 116 -19.31 -22.79 31.09
C ALA A 116 -19.79 -23.56 32.34
N ALA A 117 -20.86 -24.35 32.19
CA ALA A 117 -21.47 -25.10 33.29
C ALA A 117 -22.01 -26.45 32.78
N MET A 118 -21.57 -27.54 33.44
CA MET A 118 -22.04 -28.92 33.28
C MET A 118 -21.95 -29.54 31.87
N ILE A 119 -20.76 -30.10 31.57
CA ILE A 119 -20.71 -31.54 31.29
C ILE A 119 -20.21 -32.21 32.58
N VAL A 120 -21.14 -32.57 33.47
CA VAL A 120 -20.88 -33.31 34.72
C VAL A 120 -21.86 -34.48 34.82
N SER A 121 -21.90 -35.30 33.78
CA SER A 121 -22.60 -36.59 33.77
C SER A 121 -21.68 -37.67 34.36
N GLY A 122 -21.48 -37.65 35.67
CA GLY A 122 -20.66 -38.68 36.34
C GLY A 122 -20.23 -38.44 37.80
N LEU A 123 -20.34 -37.23 38.36
CA LEU A 123 -19.91 -36.98 39.75
C LEU A 123 -21.02 -37.28 40.78
N PRO A 124 -20.69 -37.85 41.96
CA PRO A 124 -21.67 -38.10 43.03
C PRO A 124 -22.33 -36.83 43.58
N ARG A 125 -23.62 -36.92 43.93
CA ARG A 125 -24.43 -35.82 44.49
C ARG A 125 -23.81 -35.14 45.72
N SER A 126 -23.04 -35.87 46.53
CA SER A 126 -22.36 -35.37 47.72
C SER A 126 -21.36 -34.24 47.43
N VAL A 127 -20.75 -34.22 46.24
CA VAL A 127 -19.81 -33.16 45.83
C VAL A 127 -20.54 -31.84 45.54
N LEU A 128 -21.76 -31.93 45.00
CA LEU A 128 -22.51 -30.76 44.52
C LEU A 128 -23.20 -29.96 45.64
N GLN A 129 -23.54 -30.60 46.77
CA GLN A 129 -24.26 -29.92 47.86
C GLN A 129 -23.39 -28.91 48.64
N ASN A 130 -22.07 -29.09 48.69
CA ASN A 130 -21.18 -28.22 49.46
C ASN A 130 -20.76 -26.92 48.72
N ALA A 131 -21.01 -26.82 47.41
CA ALA A 131 -20.51 -25.70 46.59
C ALA A 131 -21.48 -24.50 46.47
N TRP A 132 -22.77 -24.70 46.78
CA TRP A 132 -23.82 -23.73 46.42
C TRP A 132 -23.85 -22.40 47.22
N PRO A 133 -23.53 -22.34 48.54
CA PRO A 133 -23.72 -21.12 49.33
C PRO A 133 -22.87 -19.90 48.94
N VAL A 134 -21.77 -20.10 48.20
CA VAL A 134 -20.75 -19.04 47.95
C VAL A 134 -21.09 -18.15 46.75
N LEU A 135 -21.89 -18.64 45.79
CA LEU A 135 -22.13 -17.96 44.51
C LEU A 135 -23.33 -16.98 44.52
N SER A 136 -23.94 -16.71 45.68
CA SER A 136 -25.16 -15.89 45.76
C SER A 136 -25.24 -14.95 46.98
N ARG A 137 -24.36 -13.93 47.04
CA ARG A 137 -24.56 -12.67 47.79
C ARG A 137 -23.63 -11.55 47.29
N THR A 138 -23.98 -10.29 47.58
CA THR A 138 -23.34 -9.07 47.09
C THR A 138 -22.10 -8.64 47.92
N PRO A 139 -21.17 -7.86 47.33
CA PRO A 139 -19.80 -7.74 47.83
C PRO A 139 -19.58 -6.62 48.87
N GLN A 140 -20.33 -6.61 49.99
CA GLN A 140 -20.15 -5.61 51.06
C GLN A 140 -20.09 -6.14 52.51
N ASP A 141 -20.45 -7.40 52.78
CA ASP A 141 -20.69 -7.90 54.15
C ASP A 141 -19.72 -9.02 54.62
N SER A 142 -18.66 -9.30 53.85
CA SER A 142 -17.76 -10.45 54.08
C SER A 142 -16.59 -10.21 55.04
N SER A 143 -16.35 -8.97 55.46
CA SER A 143 -15.09 -8.54 56.11
C SER A 143 -14.93 -8.87 57.60
N ARG A 144 -15.93 -9.52 58.26
CA ARG A 144 -15.94 -9.73 59.73
C ARG A 144 -16.20 -11.15 60.23
N ARG A 145 -16.22 -12.19 59.37
CA ARG A 145 -16.47 -13.59 59.82
C ARG A 145 -15.51 -14.66 59.25
N ALA A 146 -14.39 -14.29 58.64
CA ALA A 146 -13.49 -15.22 57.96
C ALA A 146 -12.43 -15.93 58.84
N LEU A 147 -12.18 -15.46 60.08
CA LEU A 147 -11.08 -16.00 60.91
C LEU A 147 -11.22 -17.49 61.31
N PRO A 148 -12.39 -18.00 61.77
CA PRO A 148 -12.47 -19.36 62.32
C PRO A 148 -12.20 -20.51 61.35
N PHE A 149 -12.19 -20.25 60.03
CA PHE A 149 -12.06 -21.28 59.01
C PHE A 149 -10.61 -21.55 58.57
N LEU A 150 -9.68 -20.62 58.85
CA LEU A 150 -8.29 -20.71 58.37
C LEU A 150 -7.40 -21.56 59.29
N GLU A 151 -7.62 -21.53 60.61
CA GLU A 151 -6.78 -22.25 61.59
C GLU A 151 -6.84 -23.78 61.44
N HIS A 152 -7.97 -24.31 60.95
CA HIS A 152 -8.13 -25.77 60.78
C HIS A 152 -7.41 -26.31 59.52
N SER A 153 -7.21 -25.49 58.49
CA SER A 153 -6.55 -25.92 57.24
C SER A 153 -5.02 -25.88 57.32
N ALA A 154 -4.45 -25.17 58.29
CA ALA A 154 -3.00 -24.89 58.35
C ALA A 154 -2.12 -26.11 58.72
N ARG A 155 -2.71 -27.22 59.21
CA ARG A 155 -1.95 -28.36 59.75
C ARG A 155 -1.52 -29.41 58.71
N ASN A 156 -2.06 -29.40 57.50
CA ASN A 156 -1.93 -30.51 56.52
C ASN A 156 -1.60 -30.05 55.08
N GLN A 157 -0.69 -29.07 54.88
CA GLN A 157 -0.18 -28.75 53.53
C GLN A 157 1.36 -28.72 53.47
N PRO A 158 1.96 -29.15 52.33
CA PRO A 158 3.41 -29.12 52.14
C PRO A 158 3.93 -27.69 51.92
N ALA A 159 5.17 -27.43 52.37
CA ALA A 159 5.75 -26.09 52.50
C ALA A 159 5.76 -25.23 51.21
N ALA A 160 5.75 -25.84 50.03
CA ALA A 160 5.70 -25.12 48.74
C ALA A 160 4.43 -24.27 48.57
N ALA A 161 3.26 -24.74 49.06
CA ALA A 161 2.01 -23.97 48.98
C ALA A 161 2.07 -22.73 49.90
N TYR A 162 2.65 -22.89 51.09
CA TYR A 162 2.84 -21.81 52.06
C TYR A 162 3.77 -20.71 51.52
N ALA A 163 4.88 -21.09 50.89
CA ALA A 163 5.82 -20.16 50.27
C ALA A 163 5.17 -19.31 49.16
N ILE A 164 4.30 -19.90 48.33
CA ILE A 164 3.55 -19.17 47.30
C ILE A 164 2.57 -18.17 47.93
N SER A 165 1.90 -18.54 49.03
CA SER A 165 0.99 -17.65 49.77
C SER A 165 1.69 -16.41 50.30
N CYS A 166 2.80 -16.55 51.02
CA CYS A 166 3.56 -15.41 51.56
C CYS A 166 4.17 -14.53 50.46
N THR A 167 4.51 -15.10 49.30
CA THR A 167 4.99 -14.34 48.13
C THR A 167 3.86 -13.50 47.50
N LEU A 168 2.61 -13.97 47.54
CA LEU A 168 1.46 -13.22 47.06
C LEU A 168 1.05 -12.09 48.03
N GLU A 169 1.06 -12.32 49.34
CA GLU A 169 0.73 -11.27 50.33
C GLU A 169 1.69 -10.07 50.23
N SER A 170 2.99 -10.32 50.14
CA SER A 170 4.01 -9.27 50.00
C SER A 170 3.88 -8.49 48.67
N ALA A 171 3.48 -9.14 47.59
CA ALA A 171 3.17 -8.47 46.32
C ALA A 171 1.90 -7.60 46.39
N ILE A 172 0.86 -8.06 47.09
CA ILE A 172 -0.45 -7.38 47.19
C ILE A 172 -0.39 -6.14 48.09
N TRP A 173 0.44 -6.13 49.14
CA TRP A 173 0.48 -5.05 50.13
C TRP A 173 1.49 -3.92 49.84
N SER A 174 2.23 -3.97 48.73
CA SER A 174 3.10 -2.86 48.31
C SER A 174 2.31 -1.56 48.11
N PRO A 175 2.69 -0.42 48.73
CA PRO A 175 1.96 0.85 48.60
C PRO A 175 1.79 1.35 47.17
N SER A 176 2.68 0.93 46.26
CA SER A 176 2.72 1.34 44.85
C SER A 176 1.54 0.85 43.99
N HIS A 177 0.84 -0.23 44.39
CA HIS A 177 -0.07 -0.95 43.49
C HIS A 177 -1.57 -0.63 43.66
N ARG A 178 -1.96 0.25 44.60
CA ARG A 178 -3.36 0.51 44.99
C ARG A 178 -4.27 1.21 43.95
N ARG A 179 -3.89 1.29 42.66
CA ARG A 179 -4.61 2.08 41.63
C ARG A 179 -5.04 1.32 40.36
N ASP A 180 -4.72 0.03 40.19
CA ASP A 180 -5.14 -0.75 39.01
C ASP A 180 -5.85 -2.05 39.41
N THR A 181 -7.15 -1.94 39.71
CA THR A 181 -8.02 -3.07 40.04
C THR A 181 -8.14 -4.07 38.88
N THR A 182 -8.01 -3.61 37.62
CA THR A 182 -7.98 -4.45 36.42
C THR A 182 -6.82 -5.44 36.46
N ARG A 183 -5.62 -4.99 36.84
CA ARG A 183 -4.46 -5.88 37.01
C ARG A 183 -4.66 -6.88 38.15
N VAL A 184 -5.17 -6.45 39.29
CA VAL A 184 -5.42 -7.35 40.43
C VAL A 184 -6.43 -8.44 40.05
N LEU A 185 -7.50 -8.10 39.34
CA LEU A 185 -8.47 -9.07 38.81
C LEU A 185 -7.86 -9.99 37.73
N ALA A 186 -6.97 -9.48 36.87
CA ALA A 186 -6.27 -10.30 35.88
C ALA A 186 -5.30 -11.29 36.52
N TYR A 187 -4.46 -10.86 37.46
CA TYR A 187 -3.50 -11.72 38.17
C TYR A 187 -4.20 -12.77 39.05
N THR A 188 -5.26 -12.39 39.78
CA THR A 188 -6.05 -13.37 40.54
C THR A 188 -6.76 -14.36 39.61
N SER A 189 -7.34 -13.92 38.49
CA SER A 189 -7.92 -14.84 37.48
C SER A 189 -6.88 -15.80 36.90
N TYR A 190 -5.65 -15.32 36.63
CA TYR A 190 -4.55 -16.16 36.13
C TYR A 190 -4.06 -17.15 37.19
N ALA A 191 -4.00 -16.75 38.47
CA ALA A 191 -3.67 -17.62 39.58
C ALA A 191 -4.75 -18.70 39.77
N TYR A 192 -6.04 -18.33 39.79
CA TYR A 192 -7.14 -19.29 39.88
C TYR A 192 -7.18 -20.24 38.68
N CYS A 193 -6.99 -19.78 37.44
CA CYS A 193 -6.87 -20.67 36.28
C CYS A 193 -5.66 -21.60 36.37
N SER A 194 -4.50 -21.11 36.84
CA SER A 194 -3.29 -21.93 37.01
C SER A 194 -3.47 -22.98 38.09
N ILE A 195 -4.02 -22.62 39.25
CA ILE A 195 -4.35 -23.54 40.34
C ILE A 195 -5.38 -24.56 39.86
N PHE A 196 -6.44 -24.13 39.18
CA PHE A 196 -7.47 -25.04 38.64
C PHE A 196 -6.91 -26.02 37.61
N LEU A 197 -6.01 -25.58 36.70
CA LEU A 197 -5.29 -26.49 35.80
C LEU A 197 -4.39 -27.46 36.55
N LEU A 198 -3.63 -26.99 37.55
CA LEU A 198 -2.74 -27.84 38.34
C LEU A 198 -3.54 -28.88 39.15
N THR A 199 -4.68 -28.51 39.73
CA THR A 199 -5.58 -29.44 40.44
C THR A 199 -6.21 -30.43 39.47
N LEU A 200 -6.63 -30.02 38.27
CA LEU A 200 -7.08 -30.94 37.22
C LEU A 200 -5.97 -31.93 36.84
N LEU A 201 -4.75 -31.44 36.57
CA LEU A 201 -3.61 -32.29 36.21
C LEU A 201 -3.16 -33.24 37.35
N HIS A 202 -3.47 -32.93 38.61
CA HIS A 202 -3.24 -33.81 39.76
C HIS A 202 -4.42 -34.75 40.08
N THR A 203 -5.59 -34.58 39.45
CA THR A 203 -6.80 -35.40 39.69
C THR A 203 -7.26 -36.18 38.47
N MET A 204 -6.69 -35.92 37.29
CA MET A 204 -6.87 -36.73 36.09
C MET A 204 -5.96 -37.96 36.15
N ASP A 205 -6.53 -39.14 35.90
CA ASP A 205 -5.76 -40.34 35.62
C ASP A 205 -4.86 -40.12 34.38
N LEU A 206 -3.74 -40.87 34.32
CA LEU A 206 -2.73 -40.78 33.26
C LEU A 206 -3.34 -41.00 31.86
N GLY A 207 -4.35 -41.86 31.73
CA GLY A 207 -5.10 -42.04 30.47
C GLY A 207 -5.83 -40.77 30.05
N THR A 208 -6.60 -40.16 30.97
CA THR A 208 -7.27 -38.86 30.73
C THR A 208 -6.28 -37.73 30.42
N ALA A 209 -5.15 -37.66 31.12
CA ALA A 209 -4.11 -36.66 30.87
C ALA A 209 -3.48 -36.84 29.48
N THR A 210 -3.21 -38.08 29.07
CA THR A 210 -2.69 -38.41 27.74
C THR A 210 -3.68 -38.06 26.63
N VAL A 211 -4.98 -38.38 26.81
CA VAL A 211 -6.03 -38.04 25.83
C VAL A 211 -6.20 -36.51 25.71
N ALA A 212 -6.18 -35.77 26.82
CA ALA A 212 -6.24 -34.31 26.81
C ALA A 212 -5.01 -33.69 26.12
N GLY A 213 -3.80 -34.19 26.42
CA GLY A 213 -2.56 -33.78 25.76
C GLY A 213 -2.59 -34.05 24.24
N ALA A 214 -3.02 -35.23 23.83
CA ALA A 214 -3.19 -35.60 22.42
C ALA A 214 -4.22 -34.71 21.70
N ALA A 215 -5.35 -34.40 22.34
CA ALA A 215 -6.36 -33.49 21.79
C ALA A 215 -5.82 -32.05 21.63
N VAL A 216 -5.05 -31.54 22.60
CA VAL A 216 -4.40 -30.23 22.51
C VAL A 216 -3.34 -30.21 21.41
N ALA A 217 -2.52 -31.25 21.30
CA ALA A 217 -1.51 -31.39 20.24
C ALA A 217 -2.15 -31.48 18.84
N ALA A 218 -3.23 -32.26 18.69
CA ALA A 218 -3.99 -32.35 17.45
C ALA A 218 -4.64 -31.01 17.08
N ALA A 219 -5.24 -30.30 18.04
CA ALA A 219 -5.81 -28.98 17.82
C ALA A 219 -4.73 -27.94 17.45
N ALA A 220 -3.53 -28.01 18.04
CA ALA A 220 -2.40 -27.17 17.67
C ALA A 220 -1.84 -27.49 16.27
N TYR A 221 -1.78 -28.76 15.88
CA TYR A 221 -1.40 -29.19 14.53
C TYR A 221 -2.41 -28.72 13.48
N ILE A 222 -3.71 -28.88 13.76
CA ILE A 222 -4.81 -28.41 12.90
C ILE A 222 -4.75 -26.89 12.75
N ASP A 223 -4.61 -26.13 13.83
CA ASP A 223 -4.49 -24.68 13.77
C ASP A 223 -3.19 -24.22 13.08
N GLY A 224 -2.06 -24.93 13.27
CA GLY A 224 -0.82 -24.67 12.54
C GLY A 224 -0.95 -24.88 11.03
N LYS A 225 -1.67 -25.93 10.60
CA LYS A 225 -1.86 -26.31 9.19
C LYS A 225 -2.94 -25.50 8.47
N PHE A 226 -3.99 -25.08 9.20
CA PHE A 226 -5.17 -24.43 8.62
C PHE A 226 -5.37 -22.98 9.07
N GLN A 227 -4.60 -22.49 10.05
CA GLN A 227 -4.56 -21.10 10.51
C GLN A 227 -5.95 -20.54 10.88
N VAL A 228 -6.74 -21.37 11.55
CA VAL A 228 -8.16 -21.10 11.84
C VAL A 228 -8.29 -19.98 12.87
N ARG A 229 -7.48 -19.99 13.94
CA ARG A 229 -7.46 -18.91 14.94
C ARG A 229 -6.99 -17.58 14.36
N LYS A 230 -6.05 -17.59 13.41
CA LYS A 230 -5.61 -16.40 12.67
C LYS A 230 -6.80 -15.79 11.92
N ASP A 231 -7.46 -16.55 11.06
CA ASP A 231 -8.59 -16.04 10.28
C ASP A 231 -9.75 -15.56 11.17
N LEU A 232 -10.10 -16.29 12.24
CA LEU A 232 -11.15 -15.88 13.19
C LEU A 232 -10.81 -14.56 13.91
N ARG A 233 -9.54 -14.37 14.31
CA ARG A 233 -9.04 -13.11 14.90
C ARG A 233 -9.09 -11.97 13.88
N ASP A 234 -8.69 -12.24 12.64
CA ASP A 234 -8.62 -11.24 11.58
C ASP A 234 -10.06 -10.81 11.16
N LEU A 235 -11.00 -11.76 11.03
CA LEU A 235 -12.44 -11.52 10.87
C LEU A 235 -13.02 -10.67 12.02
N TRP A 236 -12.71 -11.01 13.27
CA TRP A 236 -13.16 -10.26 14.44
C TRP A 236 -12.64 -8.82 14.43
N ASN A 237 -11.38 -8.61 14.04
CA ASN A 237 -10.79 -7.28 13.89
C ASN A 237 -11.51 -6.44 12.81
N VAL A 238 -11.94 -7.07 11.69
CA VAL A 238 -12.73 -6.39 10.64
C VAL A 238 -14.16 -6.08 11.11
N LYS A 239 -14.92 -7.06 11.64
CA LYS A 239 -16.29 -6.79 12.17
C LYS A 239 -16.26 -5.72 13.27
N ARG A 240 -15.21 -5.69 14.10
CA ARG A 240 -14.99 -4.63 15.09
C ARG A 240 -14.71 -3.26 14.45
N ALA A 241 -13.84 -3.18 13.43
CA ALA A 241 -13.57 -1.92 12.73
C ALA A 241 -14.82 -1.37 12.03
N GLN A 242 -15.63 -2.23 11.41
CA GLN A 242 -16.93 -1.87 10.82
C GLN A 242 -17.92 -1.35 11.89
N LEU A 243 -18.00 -1.98 13.05
CA LEU A 243 -18.84 -1.50 14.15
C LEU A 243 -18.37 -0.16 14.73
N GLU A 244 -17.06 0.12 14.72
CA GLU A 244 -16.49 1.39 15.14
C GLU A 244 -16.74 2.50 14.09
N TRP A 245 -16.60 2.19 12.80
CA TRP A 245 -16.99 3.06 11.68
C TRP A 245 -18.49 3.41 11.71
N ASN A 246 -19.37 2.40 11.78
CA ASN A 246 -20.82 2.58 11.80
C ASN A 246 -21.30 3.40 13.01
N ARG A 247 -20.54 3.44 14.11
CA ARG A 247 -20.81 4.32 15.26
C ARG A 247 -20.37 5.76 15.00
N ALA A 248 -19.22 5.97 14.35
CA ALA A 248 -18.75 7.30 13.99
C ALA A 248 -19.70 7.98 13.00
N VAL A 249 -20.11 7.27 11.94
CA VAL A 249 -21.12 7.74 10.97
C VAL A 249 -22.42 8.14 11.67
N LYS A 250 -22.95 7.30 12.56
CA LYS A 250 -24.19 7.58 13.31
C LYS A 250 -24.14 8.78 14.27
N LYS A 251 -22.96 9.36 14.51
CA LYS A 251 -22.77 10.56 15.33
C LYS A 251 -22.33 11.81 14.54
N GLY A 252 -22.02 11.68 13.24
CA GLY A 252 -21.27 12.72 12.50
C GLY A 252 -19.78 12.80 12.87
N GLU A 253 -19.22 11.78 13.53
CA GLU A 253 -17.79 11.68 13.87
C GLU A 253 -16.94 11.04 12.73
N ALA A 254 -17.53 10.81 11.55
CA ALA A 254 -16.92 10.14 10.40
C ALA A 254 -15.91 11.02 9.62
N SER A 255 -15.03 11.74 10.33
CA SER A 255 -14.01 12.61 9.75
C SER A 255 -12.63 12.31 10.34
N LEU A 256 -11.59 12.30 9.50
CA LEU A 256 -10.21 12.12 9.95
C LEU A 256 -9.72 13.30 10.80
N TRP A 257 -10.25 14.50 10.56
CA TRP A 257 -10.02 15.64 11.44
C TRP A 257 -10.59 15.37 12.85
N THR A 258 -11.82 14.87 12.94
CA THR A 258 -12.43 14.48 14.22
C THR A 258 -11.65 13.35 14.91
N GLN A 259 -11.15 12.34 14.17
CA GLN A 259 -10.27 11.32 14.74
C GLN A 259 -8.97 11.91 15.30
N PHE A 260 -8.36 12.86 14.59
CA PHE A 260 -7.14 13.56 15.00
C PHE A 260 -7.39 14.42 16.25
N GLU A 261 -8.45 15.22 16.29
CA GLU A 261 -8.84 16.01 17.47
C GLU A 261 -9.10 15.11 18.69
N GLN A 262 -9.78 13.97 18.52
CA GLN A 262 -9.94 12.97 19.57
C GLN A 262 -8.62 12.37 20.09
N GLN A 263 -7.49 12.52 19.38
CA GLN A 263 -6.17 12.18 19.91
C GLN A 263 -5.53 13.36 20.65
N VAL A 264 -5.72 14.58 20.15
CA VAL A 264 -5.25 15.82 20.78
C VAL A 264 -5.90 16.04 22.16
N GLU A 265 -7.20 15.76 22.28
CA GLU A 265 -7.95 15.83 23.54
C GLU A 265 -7.57 14.71 24.53
N ARG A 266 -7.27 13.51 24.03
CA ARG A 266 -7.07 12.29 24.82
C ARG A 266 -5.62 12.09 25.29
N LEU A 267 -4.65 12.70 24.62
CA LEU A 267 -3.23 12.53 24.91
C LEU A 267 -2.72 13.72 25.76
N PRO A 268 -1.82 13.48 26.74
CA PRO A 268 -1.16 14.57 27.46
C PRO A 268 -0.49 15.54 26.47
N SER A 269 -0.58 16.85 26.73
CA SER A 269 -0.05 17.89 25.84
C SER A 269 1.47 17.78 25.58
N SER A 270 2.23 17.17 26.49
CA SER A 270 3.65 16.86 26.32
C SER A 270 3.94 15.64 25.42
N THR A 271 2.91 14.95 24.92
CA THR A 271 3.08 13.78 24.04
C THR A 271 3.52 14.25 22.66
N ARG A 272 4.63 13.72 22.15
CA ARG A 272 5.11 13.98 20.78
C ARG A 272 4.14 13.40 19.74
N CYS A 273 3.83 14.17 18.72
CA CYS A 273 3.04 13.78 17.55
C CYS A 273 3.95 13.58 16.34
N ILE A 274 4.79 14.58 16.05
CA ILE A 274 5.76 14.57 14.95
C ILE A 274 7.19 14.72 15.51
N TRP A 275 8.11 13.94 14.97
CA TRP A 275 9.56 14.15 15.04
C TRP A 275 10.10 14.34 13.61
N SER A 276 11.07 15.22 13.42
CA SER A 276 11.93 15.27 12.24
C SER A 276 13.24 15.95 12.61
N LYS A 277 14.26 15.86 11.73
CA LYS A 277 15.50 16.64 11.83
C LYS A 277 15.27 18.16 11.83
N THR A 278 14.16 18.64 11.26
CA THR A 278 13.82 20.07 11.14
C THR A 278 12.91 20.59 12.25
N GLY A 279 12.25 19.72 13.02
CA GLY A 279 11.36 20.13 14.10
C GLY A 279 10.66 18.95 14.80
N CYS A 280 10.38 19.12 16.09
CA CYS A 280 9.58 18.20 16.88
C CYS A 280 8.34 18.91 17.40
N TYR A 281 7.18 18.25 17.34
CA TYR A 281 5.89 18.85 17.68
C TYR A 281 5.05 17.88 18.50
N THR A 282 4.43 18.37 19.56
CA THR A 282 3.40 17.68 20.33
C THR A 282 2.07 17.59 19.58
N TRP A 283 1.09 16.86 20.12
CA TRP A 283 -0.26 16.81 19.56
C TRP A 283 -0.94 18.18 19.58
N SER A 284 -0.78 18.94 20.67
CA SER A 284 -1.29 20.31 20.78
C SER A 284 -0.64 21.26 19.77
N GLU A 285 0.68 21.19 19.58
CA GLU A 285 1.38 22.04 18.60
C GLU A 285 1.05 21.66 17.17
N THR A 286 0.95 20.35 16.85
CA THR A 286 0.57 19.87 15.51
C THR A 286 -0.86 20.30 15.16
N HIS A 287 -1.79 20.28 16.12
CA HIS A 287 -3.15 20.81 15.95
C HIS A 287 -3.16 22.32 15.73
N ALA A 288 -2.39 23.08 16.52
CA ALA A 288 -2.25 24.52 16.35
C ALA A 288 -1.66 24.90 14.98
N GLN A 289 -0.67 24.16 14.48
CA GLN A 289 -0.13 24.37 13.13
C GLN A 289 -1.16 24.00 12.04
N ALA A 290 -1.86 22.87 12.16
CA ALA A 290 -2.91 22.50 11.21
C ALA A 290 -4.03 23.57 11.15
N CYS A 291 -4.40 24.16 12.28
CA CYS A 291 -5.37 25.27 12.33
C CYS A 291 -4.85 26.53 11.61
N ARG A 292 -3.58 26.90 11.81
CA ARG A 292 -2.94 28.02 11.10
C ARG A 292 -2.89 27.81 9.59
N TYR A 293 -2.48 26.62 9.15
CA TYR A 293 -2.47 26.24 7.74
C TYR A 293 -3.89 26.24 7.15
N ALA A 294 -4.92 25.86 7.92
CA ALA A 294 -6.31 25.89 7.46
C ALA A 294 -6.85 27.33 7.30
N GLU A 295 -6.64 28.22 8.27
CA GLU A 295 -7.02 29.65 8.14
C GLU A 295 -6.22 30.35 7.02
N PHE A 296 -4.95 30.00 6.82
CA PHE A 296 -4.14 30.44 5.67
C PHE A 296 -4.74 29.99 4.33
N LEU A 297 -5.11 28.70 4.19
CA LEU A 297 -5.73 28.18 2.97
C LEU A 297 -7.12 28.81 2.71
N LEU A 298 -7.90 29.07 3.76
CA LEU A 298 -9.17 29.82 3.65
C LEU A 298 -8.96 31.24 3.12
N ALA A 299 -7.90 31.94 3.58
CA ALA A 299 -7.51 33.26 3.09
C ALA A 299 -6.96 33.21 1.64
N LYS A 300 -6.35 32.09 1.24
CA LYS A 300 -5.99 31.77 -0.17
C LYS A 300 -7.18 31.27 -1.01
N GLY A 301 -8.41 31.39 -0.50
CA GLY A 301 -9.63 31.14 -1.27
C GLY A 301 -10.11 29.69 -1.31
N VAL A 302 -9.41 28.73 -0.70
CA VAL A 302 -9.80 27.30 -0.65
C VAL A 302 -11.13 27.15 0.07
N ARG A 303 -12.01 26.25 -0.42
CA ARG A 303 -13.29 25.90 0.20
C ARG A 303 -13.39 24.38 0.43
N SER A 304 -14.44 23.95 1.13
CA SER A 304 -14.74 22.51 1.31
C SER A 304 -14.93 21.83 -0.05
N SER A 305 -14.52 20.56 -0.15
CA SER A 305 -14.48 19.77 -1.38
C SER A 305 -13.62 20.32 -2.54
N GLU A 306 -12.91 21.44 -2.38
CA GLU A 306 -11.96 21.95 -3.39
C GLU A 306 -10.53 21.44 -3.05
N PRO A 307 -9.88 20.62 -3.90
CA PRO A 307 -8.57 20.06 -3.56
C PRO A 307 -7.47 21.12 -3.44
N VAL A 308 -6.47 20.83 -2.62
CA VAL A 308 -5.22 21.63 -2.52
C VAL A 308 -4.08 20.81 -3.08
N ALA A 309 -3.36 21.30 -4.09
CA ALA A 309 -2.19 20.62 -4.61
C ALA A 309 -1.00 20.79 -3.65
N ILE A 310 -0.37 19.67 -3.30
CA ILE A 310 0.81 19.60 -2.46
C ILE A 310 1.98 19.10 -3.32
N TYR A 311 3.02 19.90 -3.41
CA TYR A 311 4.27 19.64 -4.11
C TYR A 311 5.42 19.88 -3.12
N LEU A 312 5.43 19.05 -2.07
CA LEU A 312 6.32 19.16 -0.90
C LEU A 312 7.19 17.91 -0.75
N GLN A 313 8.40 18.09 -0.23
CA GLN A 313 9.23 17.00 0.29
C GLN A 313 8.76 16.61 1.71
N ASN A 314 9.23 15.46 2.21
CA ASN A 314 8.87 14.96 3.53
C ASN A 314 9.23 15.97 4.63
N SER A 315 8.22 16.51 5.31
CA SER A 315 8.37 17.57 6.29
C SER A 315 7.19 17.60 7.28
N PRO A 316 7.37 18.21 8.47
CA PRO A 316 6.25 18.58 9.34
C PRO A 316 5.19 19.43 8.61
N GLU A 317 5.62 20.37 7.77
CA GLU A 317 4.80 21.25 6.94
C GLU A 317 3.92 20.48 5.93
N PHE A 318 4.43 19.37 5.38
CA PHE A 318 3.63 18.42 4.60
C PHE A 318 2.42 17.95 5.42
N MET A 319 2.66 17.47 6.64
CA MET A 319 1.60 16.95 7.50
C MET A 319 0.67 18.05 8.05
N PHE A 320 1.17 19.25 8.33
CA PHE A 320 0.32 20.39 8.69
C PHE A 320 -0.63 20.76 7.55
N THR A 321 -0.14 20.73 6.29
CA THR A 321 -0.96 21.00 5.10
C THR A 321 -2.01 19.89 4.87
N VAL A 322 -1.64 18.62 5.02
CA VAL A 322 -2.60 17.49 4.95
C VAL A 322 -3.67 17.62 6.04
N LEU A 323 -3.28 17.84 7.30
CA LEU A 323 -4.23 18.01 8.41
C LEU A 323 -5.14 19.23 8.21
N ALA A 324 -4.63 20.33 7.63
CA ALA A 324 -5.43 21.48 7.27
C ALA A 324 -6.49 21.16 6.19
N THR A 325 -6.15 20.38 5.15
CA THR A 325 -7.17 19.94 4.17
C THR A 325 -8.29 19.13 4.83
N TRP A 326 -7.96 18.23 5.77
CA TRP A 326 -8.97 17.48 6.52
C TRP A 326 -9.84 18.40 7.41
N ALA A 327 -9.24 19.41 8.04
CA ALA A 327 -9.96 20.40 8.85
C ALA A 327 -10.98 21.22 8.03
N LEU A 328 -10.68 21.45 6.76
CA LEU A 328 -11.53 22.11 5.77
C LEU A 328 -12.45 21.15 4.99
N GLY A 329 -12.45 19.85 5.31
CA GLY A 329 -13.29 18.85 4.63
C GLY A 329 -12.97 18.71 3.14
N THR A 330 -11.67 18.69 2.79
CA THR A 330 -11.20 18.46 1.43
C THR A 330 -9.98 17.53 1.40
N ALA A 331 -9.59 17.09 0.22
CA ALA A 331 -8.42 16.25 -0.02
C ALA A 331 -7.21 17.06 -0.49
N PRO A 332 -5.99 16.68 -0.09
CA PRO A 332 -4.78 17.11 -0.77
C PRO A 332 -4.58 16.29 -2.06
N ALA A 333 -4.23 16.96 -3.14
CA ALA A 333 -3.70 16.34 -4.35
C ALA A 333 -2.19 16.15 -4.16
N MET A 334 -1.76 14.89 -4.10
CA MET A 334 -0.43 14.48 -3.63
C MET A 334 0.54 14.40 -4.81
N ILE A 335 1.06 15.55 -5.26
CA ILE A 335 1.88 15.63 -6.47
C ILE A 335 3.34 15.28 -6.16
N ASN A 336 3.94 14.47 -7.03
CA ASN A 336 5.35 14.13 -6.96
C ASN A 336 6.23 15.36 -7.23
N TYR A 337 7.02 15.79 -6.22
CA TYR A 337 7.90 16.96 -6.29
C TYR A 337 9.03 16.88 -7.34
N ASN A 338 9.17 15.74 -8.05
CA ASN A 338 10.16 15.52 -9.10
C ASN A 338 9.61 15.69 -10.53
N LEU A 339 8.31 15.95 -10.71
CA LEU A 339 7.72 16.19 -12.02
C LEU A 339 8.04 17.61 -12.52
N THR A 340 8.32 17.78 -13.82
CA THR A 340 8.43 19.09 -14.48
C THR A 340 7.62 19.10 -15.78
N GLY A 341 7.47 20.27 -16.40
CA GLY A 341 6.82 20.47 -17.70
C GLY A 341 5.40 19.92 -17.76
N ASP A 342 5.04 19.37 -18.91
CA ASP A 342 3.68 18.86 -19.15
C ASP A 342 3.27 17.72 -18.21
N SER A 343 4.22 16.98 -17.62
CA SER A 343 3.90 15.94 -16.62
C SER A 343 3.46 16.53 -15.28
N LEU A 344 4.00 17.68 -14.89
CA LEU A 344 3.54 18.45 -13.72
C LEU A 344 2.19 19.11 -14.02
N LEU A 345 2.08 19.80 -15.15
CA LEU A 345 0.86 20.50 -15.57
C LEU A 345 -0.32 19.55 -15.77
N HIS A 346 -0.10 18.35 -16.31
CA HIS A 346 -1.12 17.29 -16.39
C HIS A 346 -1.63 16.87 -15.02
N CYS A 347 -0.76 16.73 -14.01
CA CYS A 347 -1.18 16.40 -12.65
C CYS A 347 -1.96 17.55 -12.00
N LEU A 348 -1.53 18.80 -12.19
CA LEU A 348 -2.24 20.00 -11.72
C LEU A 348 -3.61 20.17 -12.40
N LYS A 349 -3.72 19.87 -13.68
CA LYS A 349 -4.99 19.88 -14.41
C LYS A 349 -5.96 18.80 -13.91
N ILE A 350 -5.45 17.63 -13.50
CA ILE A 350 -6.25 16.56 -12.88
C ILE A 350 -6.64 16.89 -11.43
N SER A 351 -5.85 17.66 -10.68
CA SER A 351 -6.23 18.02 -9.29
C SER A 351 -7.40 18.99 -9.20
N ASN A 352 -7.66 19.78 -10.25
CA ASN A 352 -8.66 20.85 -10.27
C ASN A 352 -8.56 21.79 -9.04
N SER A 353 -7.32 21.99 -8.57
CA SER A 353 -7.01 22.69 -7.32
C SER A 353 -6.69 24.15 -7.57
N LYS A 354 -7.25 25.09 -6.79
CA LYS A 354 -6.98 26.53 -6.93
C LYS A 354 -5.66 26.99 -6.31
N VAL A 355 -5.04 26.17 -5.46
CA VAL A 355 -3.81 26.50 -4.73
C VAL A 355 -2.81 25.35 -4.84
N LEU A 356 -1.57 25.69 -5.18
CA LEU A 356 -0.42 24.80 -5.22
C LEU A 356 0.58 25.21 -4.12
N VAL A 357 0.76 24.34 -3.13
CA VAL A 357 1.72 24.51 -2.02
C VAL A 357 3.04 23.84 -2.38
N VAL A 358 4.11 24.62 -2.45
CA VAL A 358 5.44 24.28 -3.00
C VAL A 358 6.51 24.34 -1.91
N ASP A 359 7.48 23.42 -1.97
CA ASP A 359 8.58 23.34 -1.01
C ASP A 359 9.52 24.57 -1.11
N GLU A 360 10.26 24.86 -0.03
CA GLU A 360 11.30 25.89 -0.08
C GLU A 360 12.56 25.41 -0.82
N ASP A 361 12.72 24.08 -0.98
CA ASP A 361 13.77 23.43 -1.75
C ASP A 361 13.95 24.05 -3.14
N ALA A 362 15.18 24.47 -3.45
CA ALA A 362 15.50 25.20 -4.67
C ALA A 362 15.15 24.44 -5.95
N GLY A 363 15.30 23.10 -5.98
CA GLY A 363 14.94 22.30 -7.14
C GLY A 363 13.43 22.16 -7.31
N CYS A 364 12.68 22.07 -6.21
CA CYS A 364 11.23 22.07 -6.23
C CYS A 364 10.68 23.43 -6.69
N ARG A 365 11.25 24.54 -6.20
CA ARG A 365 10.97 25.89 -6.71
C ARG A 365 11.25 25.98 -8.21
N GLN A 366 12.48 25.64 -8.65
CA GLN A 366 12.89 25.74 -10.05
C GLN A 366 11.91 25.06 -11.01
N ARG A 367 11.51 23.80 -10.76
CA ARG A 367 10.55 23.06 -11.61
C ARG A 367 9.15 23.68 -11.67
N VAL A 368 8.78 24.47 -10.68
CA VAL A 368 7.51 25.23 -10.66
C VAL A 368 7.68 26.58 -11.38
N GLU A 369 8.79 27.29 -11.16
CA GLU A 369 9.11 28.54 -11.88
C GLU A 369 9.23 28.32 -13.40
N GLU A 370 9.87 27.21 -13.82
CA GLU A 370 9.94 26.73 -15.22
C GLU A 370 8.56 26.58 -15.89
N CYS A 371 7.49 26.47 -15.10
CA CYS A 371 6.11 26.32 -15.57
C CYS A 371 5.17 27.44 -15.08
N ARG A 372 5.67 28.50 -14.42
CA ARG A 372 4.86 29.48 -13.67
C ARG A 372 3.68 30.02 -14.47
N ASP A 373 3.94 30.59 -15.64
CA ASP A 373 2.88 31.20 -16.46
C ASP A 373 1.82 30.18 -16.89
N ARG A 374 2.21 28.92 -17.11
CA ARG A 374 1.26 27.86 -17.46
C ARG A 374 0.42 27.45 -16.25
N ILE A 375 1.00 27.42 -15.05
CA ILE A 375 0.29 27.13 -13.79
C ILE A 375 -0.68 28.27 -13.42
N GLU A 376 -0.25 29.52 -13.51
CA GLU A 376 -1.02 30.68 -13.05
C GLU A 376 -1.98 31.22 -14.13
N GLN A 377 -1.62 31.16 -15.43
CA GLN A 377 -2.43 31.70 -16.53
C GLN A 377 -3.26 30.63 -17.28
N GLU A 378 -2.70 29.46 -17.64
CA GLU A 378 -3.48 28.39 -18.34
C GLU A 378 -4.40 27.64 -17.37
N LEU A 379 -3.94 27.36 -16.14
CA LEU A 379 -4.67 26.55 -15.16
C LEU A 379 -5.34 27.37 -14.04
N GLY A 380 -5.00 28.65 -13.88
CA GLY A 380 -5.59 29.55 -12.87
C GLY A 380 -5.25 29.20 -11.42
N ILE A 381 -4.12 28.53 -11.19
CA ILE A 381 -3.73 27.99 -9.87
C ILE A 381 -2.78 28.95 -9.16
N GLN A 382 -3.14 29.45 -7.98
CA GLN A 382 -2.24 30.28 -7.18
C GLN A 382 -1.06 29.46 -6.63
N ILE A 383 0.16 29.85 -6.97
CA ILE A 383 1.38 29.27 -6.40
C ILE A 383 1.63 29.86 -5.00
N VAL A 384 1.96 28.99 -4.04
CA VAL A 384 2.41 29.33 -2.69
C VAL A 384 3.69 28.58 -2.37
N ILE A 385 4.82 29.29 -2.33
CA ILE A 385 6.11 28.74 -1.89
C ILE A 385 6.19 28.87 -0.36
N LEU A 386 6.46 27.77 0.35
CA LEU A 386 6.66 27.74 1.80
C LEU A 386 8.05 28.25 2.22
N GLU A 387 8.51 29.35 1.65
CA GLU A 387 9.77 30.00 2.07
C GLU A 387 9.67 30.63 3.48
N PRO A 388 10.79 30.94 4.16
CA PRO A 388 10.79 31.36 5.58
C PRO A 388 9.89 32.56 5.91
N SER A 389 9.73 33.49 4.97
CA SER A 389 8.75 34.60 4.97
C SER A 389 7.31 34.09 5.08
N THR A 390 6.89 33.19 4.18
CA THR A 390 5.60 32.50 4.20
C THR A 390 5.40 31.70 5.49
N LYS A 391 6.39 30.90 5.91
CA LYS A 391 6.31 30.11 7.15
C LYS A 391 6.12 31.00 8.38
N THR A 392 6.87 32.11 8.48
CA THR A 392 6.73 33.09 9.56
C THR A 392 5.34 33.73 9.56
N SER A 393 4.84 34.08 8.37
CA SER A 393 3.49 34.65 8.21
C SER A 393 2.40 33.67 8.66
N ILE A 394 2.52 32.38 8.34
CA ILE A 394 1.60 31.33 8.81
C ILE A 394 1.73 31.11 10.33
N ALA A 395 2.95 31.11 10.87
CA ALA A 395 3.19 30.93 12.31
C ALA A 395 2.59 32.08 13.15
N ALA A 396 2.52 33.29 12.61
CA ALA A 396 1.88 34.45 13.21
C ALA A 396 0.34 34.40 13.22
N ILE A 397 -0.29 33.52 12.43
CA ILE A 397 -1.74 33.33 12.46
C ILE A 397 -2.17 32.75 13.81
N SER A 398 -3.28 33.23 14.35
CA SER A 398 -3.90 32.66 15.55
C SER A 398 -4.45 31.25 15.24
N PRO A 399 -4.13 30.21 16.04
CA PRO A 399 -4.51 28.82 15.75
C PRO A 399 -6.01 28.57 16.02
N LYS A 400 -6.86 29.15 15.18
CA LYS A 400 -8.32 29.02 15.26
C LYS A 400 -8.78 27.74 14.57
N ARG A 401 -9.54 26.91 15.29
CA ARG A 401 -10.15 25.69 14.75
C ARG A 401 -11.16 26.04 13.64
N PRO A 402 -11.04 25.46 12.43
CA PRO A 402 -12.03 25.68 11.36
C PRO A 402 -13.43 25.19 11.74
N ASP A 403 -14.43 25.96 11.32
CA ASP A 403 -15.86 25.74 11.56
C ASP A 403 -16.33 24.33 11.13
N SER A 404 -17.27 23.74 11.88
CA SER A 404 -17.92 22.47 11.56
C SER A 404 -18.51 22.41 10.16
N ARG A 405 -19.04 23.52 9.64
CA ARG A 405 -19.70 23.61 8.32
C ARG A 405 -18.84 23.13 7.16
N TYR A 406 -17.51 23.28 7.26
CA TYR A 406 -16.60 22.82 6.22
C TYR A 406 -16.54 21.29 6.10
N ARG A 407 -17.07 20.56 7.10
CA ARG A 407 -17.05 19.10 7.20
C ARG A 407 -18.45 18.48 7.27
N GLU A 408 -19.53 19.26 7.14
CA GLU A 408 -20.91 18.75 7.15
C GLU A 408 -21.23 17.79 6.00
N GLN A 409 -20.52 17.92 4.88
CA GLN A 409 -20.65 17.06 3.70
C GLN A 409 -19.63 15.90 3.67
N VAL A 410 -18.80 15.73 4.72
CA VAL A 410 -17.77 14.69 4.77
C VAL A 410 -18.36 13.37 5.26
N ASP A 411 -18.21 12.34 4.43
CA ASP A 411 -18.71 10.99 4.64
C ASP A 411 -17.65 9.91 4.35
N GLY A 412 -18.07 8.65 4.20
CA GLY A 412 -17.15 7.56 3.83
C GLY A 412 -16.61 7.66 2.41
N GLU A 413 -17.43 8.16 1.48
CA GLU A 413 -17.11 8.27 0.05
C GLU A 413 -16.32 9.54 -0.29
N THR A 414 -16.14 10.44 0.66
CA THR A 414 -15.30 11.62 0.53
C THR A 414 -13.82 11.21 0.37
N PRO A 415 -13.11 11.68 -0.68
CA PRO A 415 -11.66 11.51 -0.79
C PRO A 415 -10.93 12.22 0.34
N PHE A 416 -9.86 11.63 0.88
CA PHE A 416 -8.97 12.29 1.86
C PHE A 416 -7.51 12.37 1.40
N LEU A 417 -7.17 11.74 0.27
CA LEU A 417 -5.93 11.86 -0.50
C LEU A 417 -6.25 11.63 -1.99
N GLY A 418 -5.71 12.46 -2.88
CA GLY A 418 -5.60 12.16 -4.31
C GLY A 418 -4.19 11.72 -4.66
N ILE A 419 -3.97 10.43 -4.94
CA ILE A 419 -2.62 9.85 -5.09
C ILE A 419 -2.35 9.54 -6.56
N TYR A 420 -1.27 10.11 -7.11
CA TYR A 420 -0.91 9.98 -8.52
C TYR A 420 -0.10 8.70 -8.77
N THR A 421 -0.67 7.78 -9.55
CA THR A 421 0.02 6.57 -10.02
C THR A 421 0.58 6.80 -11.42
N SER A 422 1.70 6.15 -11.77
CA SER A 422 2.21 6.13 -13.13
C SER A 422 1.25 5.35 -14.04
N GLY A 423 0.70 6.01 -15.05
CA GLY A 423 -0.16 5.36 -16.02
C GLY A 423 0.63 4.47 -16.99
N THR A 424 0.04 3.36 -17.41
CA THR A 424 0.53 2.54 -18.54
C THR A 424 0.66 3.32 -19.85
N THR A 425 -0.04 4.46 -19.95
CA THR A 425 0.01 5.44 -21.03
C THR A 425 1.06 6.55 -20.82
N GLY A 426 2.04 6.33 -19.93
CA GLY A 426 3.10 7.28 -19.58
C GLY A 426 2.65 8.37 -18.59
N LEU A 427 1.57 9.09 -18.91
CA LEU A 427 1.04 10.17 -18.07
C LEU A 427 0.41 9.64 -16.75
N PRO A 428 0.62 10.32 -15.60
CA PRO A 428 0.03 9.90 -14.32
C PRO A 428 -1.49 9.95 -14.26
N LYS A 429 -2.08 9.21 -13.30
CA LYS A 429 -3.52 9.17 -13.02
C LYS A 429 -3.75 9.35 -11.51
N ALA A 430 -4.62 10.28 -11.11
CA ALA A 430 -5.00 10.43 -9.72
C ALA A 430 -6.00 9.36 -9.32
N SER A 431 -5.64 8.48 -8.39
CA SER A 431 -6.55 7.56 -7.72
C SER A 431 -7.05 8.21 -6.43
N SER A 432 -8.37 8.26 -6.27
CA SER A 432 -9.01 8.61 -5.01
C SER A 432 -8.65 7.61 -3.91
N PHE A 433 -8.32 8.10 -2.72
CA PHE A 433 -8.32 7.30 -1.49
C PHE A 433 -9.43 7.83 -0.57
N HIS A 434 -10.43 6.98 -0.31
CA HIS A 434 -11.67 7.37 0.36
C HIS A 434 -11.63 7.15 1.88
N LEU A 435 -12.30 8.03 2.61
CA LEU A 435 -12.16 8.16 4.07
C LEU A 435 -12.44 6.85 4.82
N GLU A 436 -13.46 6.09 4.38
CA GLU A 436 -13.76 4.78 4.93
C GLU A 436 -12.53 3.84 4.94
N ARG A 437 -11.73 3.83 3.85
CA ARG A 437 -10.61 2.90 3.68
C ARG A 437 -9.52 3.13 4.74
N LEU A 438 -9.28 4.39 5.14
CA LEU A 438 -8.32 4.66 6.21
C LEU A 438 -8.85 4.27 7.59
N TRP A 439 -10.16 4.42 7.85
CA TRP A 439 -10.73 4.00 9.13
C TRP A 439 -10.45 2.52 9.42
N PHE A 440 -10.59 1.68 8.39
CA PHE A 440 -10.17 0.27 8.43
C PHE A 440 -8.64 0.16 8.51
N LEU A 441 -7.89 0.66 7.53
CA LEU A 441 -6.44 0.46 7.42
C LEU A 441 -5.64 1.02 8.61
N GLY A 442 -6.14 2.00 9.36
CA GLY A 442 -5.55 2.45 10.62
C GLY A 442 -5.85 1.50 11.77
N ASN A 443 -7.13 1.29 12.09
CA ASN A 443 -7.53 0.54 13.29
C ASN A 443 -7.32 -0.99 13.18
N TYR A 444 -7.48 -1.56 11.99
CA TYR A 444 -7.20 -2.98 11.73
C TYR A 444 -5.70 -3.27 11.82
N ARG A 445 -4.86 -2.50 11.09
CA ARG A 445 -3.38 -2.57 11.15
C ARG A 445 -2.89 -2.55 12.59
N ARG A 446 -3.33 -1.55 13.36
CA ARG A 446 -2.86 -1.33 14.74
C ARG A 446 -3.08 -2.57 15.62
N ARG A 447 -4.19 -3.29 15.41
CA ARG A 447 -4.53 -4.54 16.11
C ARG A 447 -3.75 -5.74 15.59
N LEU A 448 -3.61 -5.87 14.28
CA LEU A 448 -2.90 -6.98 13.63
C LEU A 448 -1.41 -7.02 14.01
N THR A 449 -0.76 -5.86 14.08
CA THR A 449 0.69 -5.73 14.35
C THR A 449 1.01 -5.28 15.78
N TYR A 450 0.06 -5.43 16.71
CA TYR A 450 0.20 -5.14 18.15
C TYR A 450 0.74 -3.73 18.48
N GLN A 451 0.34 -2.71 17.71
CA GLN A 451 0.79 -1.33 17.86
C GLN A 451 0.11 -0.60 19.03
N ARG A 452 0.87 0.26 19.73
CA ARG A 452 0.42 1.04 20.89
C ARG A 452 0.48 2.55 20.62
N SER A 453 -0.47 3.29 21.19
CA SER A 453 -0.65 4.74 20.98
C SER A 453 -0.48 5.54 22.27
N GLY A 454 0.05 6.76 22.18
CA GLY A 454 0.26 7.68 23.31
C GLY A 454 1.65 7.57 23.97
N PRO A 455 1.82 8.09 25.21
CA PRO A 455 3.10 8.05 25.93
C PRO A 455 3.65 6.63 26.06
N GLY A 456 4.92 6.43 25.65
CA GLY A 456 5.54 5.10 25.61
C GLY A 456 4.94 4.12 24.59
N GLY A 457 4.09 4.62 23.67
CA GLY A 457 3.59 3.89 22.52
C GLY A 457 4.64 3.68 21.42
N ASP A 458 4.20 3.17 20.27
CA ASP A 458 5.07 2.98 19.13
C ASP A 458 5.36 4.32 18.41
N VAL A 459 6.58 4.44 17.90
CA VAL A 459 7.07 5.56 17.08
C VAL A 459 7.36 5.00 15.69
N PHE A 460 6.68 5.53 14.67
CA PHE A 460 6.79 5.11 13.28
C PHE A 460 7.74 6.02 12.51
N TYR A 461 8.90 5.51 12.11
CA TYR A 461 9.79 6.21 11.19
C TYR A 461 9.34 6.01 9.74
N ASP A 462 9.15 7.10 9.02
CA ASP A 462 8.78 7.11 7.61
C ASP A 462 9.71 8.05 6.83
N CYS A 463 10.47 7.45 5.91
CA CYS A 463 11.32 8.14 4.94
C CYS A 463 10.90 7.81 3.50
N MET A 464 9.77 7.12 3.30
CA MET A 464 9.15 6.96 1.99
C MET A 464 8.48 8.28 1.60
N PRO A 465 8.34 8.62 0.30
CA PRO A 465 7.78 9.90 -0.07
C PRO A 465 6.32 10.03 0.37
N LEU A 466 5.99 11.06 1.15
CA LEU A 466 4.66 11.22 1.75
C LEU A 466 3.54 11.45 0.72
N TYR A 467 3.87 11.82 -0.53
CA TYR A 467 2.92 11.88 -1.64
C TYR A 467 2.57 10.50 -2.25
N HIS A 468 3.30 9.43 -1.88
CA HIS A 468 3.00 8.05 -2.30
C HIS A 468 2.22 7.28 -1.25
N GLY A 469 1.33 6.38 -1.70
CA GLY A 469 0.41 5.63 -0.84
C GLY A 469 1.09 4.80 0.27
N THR A 470 2.30 4.27 0.04
CA THR A 470 3.05 3.54 1.08
C THR A 470 3.39 4.43 2.28
N GLY A 471 3.82 5.68 2.08
CA GLY A 471 4.08 6.61 3.20
C GLY A 471 2.79 7.29 3.69
N ALA A 472 2.03 7.88 2.76
CA ALA A 472 0.83 8.67 3.05
C ALA A 472 -0.17 7.96 3.98
N VAL A 473 -0.44 6.66 3.74
CA VAL A 473 -1.41 5.87 4.52
C VAL A 473 -0.85 5.43 5.89
N ILE A 474 0.48 5.36 6.06
CA ILE A 474 1.08 5.16 7.37
C ILE A 474 1.03 6.45 8.17
N ALA A 475 1.53 7.55 7.62
CA ALA A 475 1.52 8.88 8.22
C ALA A 475 0.10 9.32 8.64
N ALA A 476 -0.86 9.26 7.72
CA ALA A 476 -2.27 9.54 8.01
C ALA A 476 -2.83 8.61 9.10
N GLY A 477 -2.48 7.31 9.03
CA GLY A 477 -2.87 6.34 10.04
C GLY A 477 -2.24 6.57 11.43
N CYS A 478 -1.08 7.23 11.52
CA CYS A 478 -0.47 7.64 12.78
C CYS A 478 -1.26 8.79 13.41
N MET A 479 -1.56 9.83 12.62
CA MET A 479 -2.39 10.98 13.04
C MET A 479 -3.78 10.51 13.54
N ALA A 480 -4.43 9.62 12.79
CA ALA A 480 -5.74 9.07 13.13
C ALA A 480 -5.78 8.12 14.35
N SER A 481 -4.64 7.63 14.85
CA SER A 481 -4.60 6.60 15.90
C SER A 481 -3.74 6.92 17.13
N GLY A 482 -3.15 8.11 17.19
CA GLY A 482 -2.41 8.57 18.36
C GLY A 482 -1.00 7.98 18.47
N MET A 483 -0.36 7.64 17.35
CA MET A 483 1.02 7.15 17.29
C MET A 483 1.95 8.27 16.83
N THR A 484 3.19 8.30 17.33
CA THR A 484 4.17 9.30 16.90
C THR A 484 4.64 8.98 15.48
N LEU A 485 4.63 9.97 14.59
CA LEU A 485 5.28 9.91 13.28
C LEU A 485 6.67 10.54 13.37
N ALA A 486 7.69 9.84 12.90
CA ALA A 486 9.05 10.33 12.76
C ALA A 486 9.37 10.45 11.26
N ILE A 487 9.51 11.67 10.75
CA ILE A 487 9.62 11.97 9.33
C ILE A 487 11.10 12.12 8.96
N GLY A 488 11.60 11.19 8.13
CA GLY A 488 12.87 11.34 7.42
C GLY A 488 12.65 12.13 6.12
N ARG A 489 13.49 13.15 5.86
CA ARG A 489 13.36 14.06 4.70
C ARG A 489 13.47 13.32 3.36
N LYS A 490 14.26 12.25 3.32
CA LYS A 490 14.37 11.25 2.23
C LYS A 490 15.03 9.97 2.78
N PHE A 491 14.93 8.86 2.07
CA PHE A 491 15.73 7.67 2.38
C PHE A 491 17.24 7.96 2.21
N SER A 492 18.06 7.40 3.09
CA SER A 492 19.53 7.48 3.05
C SER A 492 20.13 6.26 3.74
N THR A 493 20.80 5.39 2.98
CA THR A 493 21.36 4.12 3.49
C THR A 493 22.32 4.31 4.67
N SER A 494 23.10 5.40 4.66
CA SER A 494 24.06 5.73 5.73
C SER A 494 23.40 6.41 6.94
N GLY A 495 22.42 7.30 6.72
CA GLY A 495 21.78 8.06 7.80
C GLY A 495 20.61 7.37 8.49
N PHE A 496 19.95 6.42 7.82
CA PHE A 496 18.70 5.77 8.25
C PHE A 496 18.75 5.27 9.70
N TRP A 497 19.78 4.51 10.06
CA TRP A 497 19.85 3.90 11.39
C TRP A 497 20.12 4.90 12.52
N ASP A 498 20.76 6.04 12.24
CA ASP A 498 20.92 7.10 13.24
C ASP A 498 19.64 7.93 13.40
N GLU A 499 18.88 8.19 12.32
CA GLU A 499 17.54 8.79 12.45
C GLU A 499 16.55 7.86 13.21
N ILE A 500 16.64 6.54 12.99
CA ILE A 500 15.91 5.53 13.78
C ILE A 500 16.25 5.63 15.28
N ARG A 501 17.53 5.83 15.63
CA ARG A 501 17.98 6.00 17.02
C ARG A 501 17.52 7.31 17.64
N GLU A 502 17.76 8.44 16.97
CA GLU A 502 17.41 9.78 17.45
C GLU A 502 15.91 9.99 17.61
N SER A 503 15.12 9.50 16.64
CA SER A 503 13.66 9.48 16.76
C SER A 503 13.17 8.51 17.85
N GLY A 504 13.96 7.50 18.19
CA GLY A 504 13.58 6.42 19.10
C GLY A 504 12.53 5.48 18.49
N ALA A 505 12.58 5.29 17.17
CA ALA A 505 11.62 4.50 16.41
C ALA A 505 11.49 3.05 16.90
N THR A 506 10.25 2.58 17.01
CA THR A 506 9.93 1.18 17.31
C THR A 506 9.39 0.43 16.09
N ALA A 507 8.97 1.16 15.06
CA ALA A 507 8.61 0.63 13.77
C ALA A 507 9.06 1.55 12.64
N PHE A 508 9.20 1.03 11.43
CA PHE A 508 9.47 1.85 10.24
C PHE A 508 8.70 1.40 8.99
N VAL A 509 8.56 2.33 8.05
CA VAL A 509 7.97 2.13 6.72
C VAL A 509 9.04 1.72 5.72
N TYR A 510 8.81 0.66 4.93
CA TYR A 510 9.76 0.19 3.92
C TYR A 510 9.13 -0.04 2.54
N VAL A 511 10.01 -0.07 1.54
CA VAL A 511 9.79 -0.70 0.24
C VAL A 511 10.93 -1.71 0.03
N GLY A 512 10.70 -2.81 -0.69
CA GLY A 512 11.67 -3.91 -0.82
C GLY A 512 13.11 -3.48 -1.12
N GLU A 513 13.31 -2.55 -2.05
CA GLU A 513 14.65 -2.05 -2.40
C GLU A 513 15.32 -1.29 -1.25
N THR A 514 14.59 -0.53 -0.42
CA THR A 514 15.20 0.14 0.74
C THR A 514 15.65 -0.86 1.81
N ALA A 515 14.96 -2.00 1.95
CA ALA A 515 15.43 -3.09 2.79
C ALA A 515 16.70 -3.75 2.21
N ARG A 516 16.78 -3.92 0.88
CA ARG A 516 17.99 -4.42 0.18
C ARG A 516 19.18 -3.46 0.33
N TYR A 517 18.98 -2.16 0.13
CA TYR A 517 20.05 -1.16 0.26
C TYR A 517 20.62 -1.14 1.69
N LEU A 518 19.77 -1.13 2.72
CA LEU A 518 20.20 -1.23 4.12
C LEU A 518 20.97 -2.54 4.40
N LEU A 519 20.46 -3.67 3.89
CA LEU A 519 21.12 -4.97 4.05
C LEU A 519 22.48 -5.06 3.32
N SER A 520 22.62 -4.35 2.19
CA SER A 520 23.81 -4.35 1.33
C SER A 520 24.93 -3.44 1.81
N ALA A 521 24.63 -2.46 2.68
CA ALA A 521 25.62 -1.60 3.32
C ALA A 521 26.61 -2.42 4.19
N PRO A 522 27.82 -1.91 4.48
CA PRO A 522 28.76 -2.59 5.38
C PRO A 522 28.11 -2.96 6.73
N PRO A 523 28.39 -4.16 7.30
CA PRO A 523 27.96 -4.52 8.66
C PRO A 523 28.48 -3.55 9.71
N SER A 524 27.67 -3.28 10.74
CA SER A 524 28.02 -2.35 11.82
C SER A 524 27.79 -3.01 13.19
N PRO A 525 28.67 -2.78 14.20
CA PRO A 525 28.37 -3.18 15.57
C PRO A 525 27.11 -2.50 16.14
N ARG A 526 26.62 -1.45 15.47
CA ARG A 526 25.37 -0.74 15.80
C ARG A 526 24.15 -1.19 14.97
N ASP A 527 24.25 -2.26 14.20
CA ASP A 527 23.13 -2.80 13.42
C ASP A 527 21.92 -3.21 14.29
N LYS A 528 22.15 -3.57 15.57
CA LYS A 528 21.09 -3.91 16.55
C LYS A 528 20.92 -2.86 17.66
N ASP A 529 21.63 -1.73 17.57
CA ASP A 529 21.52 -0.59 18.49
C ASP A 529 20.33 0.28 18.10
N HIS A 530 19.11 -0.23 18.35
CA HIS A 530 17.86 0.46 18.06
C HIS A 530 16.66 -0.16 18.81
N LYS A 531 15.52 0.54 18.81
CA LYS A 531 14.26 0.07 19.45
C LYS A 531 13.28 -0.58 18.47
N VAL A 532 13.67 -0.77 17.20
CA VAL A 532 12.80 -1.31 16.15
C VAL A 532 12.45 -2.77 16.42
N ARG A 533 11.15 -3.05 16.49
CA ARG A 533 10.56 -4.40 16.51
C ARG A 533 9.86 -4.77 15.21
N LEU A 534 9.38 -3.77 14.45
CA LEU A 534 8.45 -3.94 13.34
C LEU A 534 8.90 -3.18 12.08
N MET A 535 8.95 -3.86 10.95
CA MET A 535 8.97 -3.21 9.64
C MET A 535 7.64 -3.42 8.92
N HIS A 536 7.10 -2.37 8.31
CA HIS A 536 5.82 -2.41 7.59
C HIS A 536 5.96 -1.81 6.19
N GLY A 537 5.61 -2.56 5.15
CA GLY A 537 5.94 -2.16 3.78
C GLY A 537 5.45 -3.14 2.73
N ASN A 538 5.95 -2.95 1.51
CA ASN A 538 5.59 -3.80 0.38
C ASN A 538 6.75 -4.13 -0.56
N GLY A 539 6.66 -5.32 -1.16
CA GLY A 539 7.61 -5.85 -2.14
C GLY A 539 8.89 -6.43 -1.53
N MET A 540 8.85 -6.94 -0.29
CA MET A 540 10.01 -7.63 0.28
C MET A 540 10.44 -8.83 -0.59
N ARG A 541 11.72 -8.86 -0.99
CA ARG A 541 12.30 -9.98 -1.76
C ARG A 541 12.63 -11.17 -0.85
N PRO A 542 12.44 -12.42 -1.30
CA PRO A 542 12.77 -13.62 -0.50
C PRO A 542 14.23 -13.67 -0.03
N ASP A 543 15.16 -13.26 -0.88
CA ASP A 543 16.60 -13.27 -0.58
C ASP A 543 17.02 -12.18 0.42
N VAL A 544 16.18 -11.16 0.65
CA VAL A 544 16.42 -10.04 1.58
C VAL A 544 15.78 -10.33 2.94
N TRP A 545 14.55 -10.86 2.97
CA TRP A 545 13.69 -10.99 4.16
C TRP A 545 14.44 -11.55 5.37
N ARG A 546 14.98 -12.77 5.25
CA ARG A 546 15.65 -13.48 6.35
C ARG A 546 16.89 -12.77 6.86
N LYS A 547 17.80 -12.44 5.93
CA LYS A 547 19.06 -11.77 6.22
C LYS A 547 18.83 -10.42 6.92
N PHE A 548 17.76 -9.70 6.56
CA PHE A 548 17.38 -8.45 7.21
C PHE A 548 16.97 -8.66 8.68
N GLN A 549 16.08 -9.64 8.96
CA GLN A 549 15.69 -9.97 10.33
C GLN A 549 16.89 -10.45 11.17
N GLU A 550 17.76 -11.26 10.58
CA GLU A 550 18.95 -11.84 11.25
C GLU A 550 20.01 -10.77 11.55
N ARG A 551 20.27 -9.84 10.61
CA ARG A 551 21.24 -8.75 10.76
C ARG A 551 20.77 -7.66 11.73
N PHE A 552 19.54 -7.16 11.58
CA PHE A 552 19.05 -6.01 12.34
C PHE A 552 18.20 -6.41 13.56
N GLY A 553 17.81 -7.68 13.70
CA GLY A 553 17.04 -8.16 14.86
C GLY A 553 15.55 -7.77 14.84
N VAL A 554 15.03 -7.32 13.70
CA VAL A 554 13.62 -6.92 13.53
C VAL A 554 12.73 -8.16 13.53
N THR A 555 11.97 -8.39 14.59
CA THR A 555 11.20 -9.63 14.80
C THR A 555 9.89 -9.71 14.02
N ASP A 556 9.22 -8.57 13.87
CA ASP A 556 7.90 -8.47 13.26
C ASP A 556 8.05 -7.90 11.83
N VAL A 557 7.54 -8.63 10.82
CA VAL A 557 7.43 -8.12 9.45
C VAL A 557 5.97 -8.07 9.05
N MET A 558 5.51 -6.90 8.64
CA MET A 558 4.20 -6.70 8.02
C MET A 558 4.42 -6.39 6.53
N GLU A 559 4.18 -7.37 5.67
CA GLU A 559 4.15 -7.22 4.22
C GLU A 559 2.69 -7.08 3.77
N PHE A 560 2.41 -6.20 2.80
CA PHE A 560 1.08 -6.05 2.22
C PHE A 560 1.10 -5.99 0.69
N PHE A 561 0.21 -6.75 0.05
CA PHE A 561 -0.08 -6.58 -1.37
C PHE A 561 -1.30 -5.67 -1.53
N ASN A 562 -1.14 -4.52 -2.18
CA ASN A 562 -2.25 -3.63 -2.50
C ASN A 562 -1.91 -2.69 -3.67
N SER A 563 -2.94 -2.22 -4.36
CA SER A 563 -2.88 -1.11 -5.31
C SER A 563 -3.50 0.16 -4.70
N THR A 564 -3.32 1.33 -5.32
CA THR A 564 -3.87 2.59 -4.80
C THR A 564 -5.40 2.60 -4.85
N GLU A 565 -5.98 1.91 -5.83
CA GLU A 565 -7.40 1.69 -6.05
C GLU A 565 -8.05 0.85 -4.93
N GLY A 566 -7.30 -0.09 -4.34
CA GLY A 566 -7.65 -0.76 -3.07
C GLY A 566 -8.61 -1.94 -3.14
N VAL A 567 -9.07 -2.35 -4.32
CA VAL A 567 -10.08 -3.43 -4.48
C VAL A 567 -9.53 -4.83 -4.15
N PHE A 568 -8.23 -5.03 -4.38
CA PHE A 568 -7.53 -6.27 -4.06
C PHE A 568 -6.47 -5.99 -2.98
N THR A 569 -6.67 -6.52 -1.78
CA THR A 569 -5.72 -6.36 -0.66
C THR A 569 -5.41 -7.71 -0.03
N LEU A 570 -4.12 -8.00 0.12
CA LEU A 570 -3.60 -9.10 0.93
C LEU A 570 -2.72 -8.55 2.05
N ASN A 571 -2.68 -9.27 3.17
CA ASN A 571 -1.86 -8.93 4.33
C ASN A 571 -1.06 -10.16 4.77
N ASN A 572 0.20 -9.94 5.17
CA ASN A 572 1.04 -10.96 5.78
C ASN A 572 1.75 -10.37 7.02
N PHE A 573 1.34 -10.81 8.20
CA PHE A 573 2.03 -10.48 9.45
C PHE A 573 2.85 -11.68 9.91
N SER A 574 4.16 -11.61 9.68
CA SER A 574 5.11 -12.66 10.04
C SER A 574 5.89 -12.34 11.33
N ARG A 575 6.19 -13.41 12.05
CA ARG A 575 7.18 -13.49 13.14
C ARG A 575 8.06 -14.75 13.01
N ASN A 576 7.98 -15.45 11.87
CA ASN A 576 8.59 -16.77 11.69
C ASN A 576 8.77 -17.17 10.21
N ASP A 577 9.54 -18.23 10.02
CA ASP A 577 9.91 -18.85 8.74
C ASP A 577 8.70 -19.28 7.91
N HIS A 578 7.61 -19.72 8.56
CA HIS A 578 6.44 -20.25 7.85
C HIS A 578 5.78 -19.21 6.94
N PHE A 579 5.73 -17.95 7.35
CA PHE A 579 5.12 -16.85 6.61
C PHE A 579 6.13 -15.98 5.83
N ALA A 580 7.42 -16.33 5.79
CA ALA A 580 8.37 -15.64 4.93
C ALA A 580 7.99 -15.76 3.44
N ASP A 581 8.53 -14.85 2.63
CA ASP A 581 8.51 -14.88 1.15
C ASP A 581 7.12 -14.77 0.49
N ALA A 582 6.07 -14.52 1.29
CA ALA A 582 4.69 -14.42 0.83
C ALA A 582 4.17 -12.99 0.91
N VAL A 583 3.45 -12.54 -0.12
CA VAL A 583 2.81 -11.21 -0.16
C VAL A 583 1.44 -11.19 0.55
N GLY A 584 1.02 -12.33 1.09
CA GLY A 584 -0.25 -12.50 1.81
C GLY A 584 -0.45 -13.91 2.35
N HIS A 585 -1.26 -14.06 3.41
CA HIS A 585 -1.69 -15.39 3.89
C HIS A 585 -3.18 -15.47 4.27
N HIS A 586 -3.87 -16.46 3.70
CA HIS A 586 -5.25 -16.83 4.03
C HIS A 586 -5.27 -18.23 4.67
N GLY A 587 -5.79 -18.37 5.89
CA GLY A 587 -6.12 -19.67 6.49
C GLY A 587 -7.30 -20.34 5.78
N ALA A 588 -7.78 -21.47 6.34
CA ALA A 588 -8.83 -22.27 5.70
C ALA A 588 -10.16 -21.52 5.54
N ILE A 589 -10.49 -20.61 6.46
CA ILE A 589 -11.74 -19.84 6.41
C ILE A 589 -11.63 -18.80 5.29
N PHE A 590 -10.56 -18.02 5.25
CA PHE A 590 -10.33 -17.05 4.16
C PHE A 590 -10.10 -17.73 2.81
N ARG A 591 -9.53 -18.95 2.75
CA ARG A 591 -9.46 -19.73 1.51
C ARG A 591 -10.84 -20.16 1.01
N ALA A 592 -11.79 -20.45 1.90
CA ALA A 592 -13.17 -20.76 1.54
C ALA A 592 -13.94 -19.50 1.11
N VAL A 593 -13.96 -18.46 1.96
CA VAL A 593 -14.68 -17.19 1.74
C VAL A 593 -14.27 -16.53 0.42
N PHE A 594 -12.97 -16.37 0.17
CA PHE A 594 -12.49 -15.66 -1.01
C PHE A 594 -12.39 -16.54 -2.28
N LYS A 595 -12.80 -17.83 -2.25
CA LYS A 595 -12.67 -18.78 -3.38
C LYS A 595 -13.38 -18.32 -4.66
N ASN A 596 -14.50 -17.62 -4.53
CA ASN A 596 -15.28 -17.09 -5.66
C ASN A 596 -15.15 -15.58 -5.83
N THR A 597 -14.32 -14.95 -4.99
CA THR A 597 -14.05 -13.51 -4.98
C THR A 597 -12.72 -13.22 -5.64
N TYR A 598 -11.63 -13.83 -5.15
CA TYR A 598 -10.29 -13.68 -5.72
C TYR A 598 -10.04 -14.85 -6.68
N VAL A 599 -10.08 -14.59 -7.98
CA VAL A 599 -10.09 -15.62 -9.03
C VAL A 599 -8.95 -15.40 -10.01
N PRO A 600 -7.93 -16.29 -10.06
CA PRO A 600 -6.94 -16.27 -11.13
C PRO A 600 -7.59 -16.69 -12.46
N VAL A 601 -7.38 -15.92 -13.51
CA VAL A 601 -7.81 -16.26 -14.87
C VAL A 601 -6.64 -16.46 -15.82
N LYS A 602 -6.88 -17.29 -16.83
CA LYS A 602 -5.97 -17.49 -17.94
C LYS A 602 -5.90 -16.22 -18.79
N LEU A 603 -4.69 -15.83 -19.16
CA LEU A 603 -4.42 -14.73 -20.06
C LEU A 603 -4.25 -15.24 -21.49
N ASP A 604 -4.59 -14.39 -22.44
CA ASP A 604 -4.20 -14.52 -23.82
C ASP A 604 -2.82 -13.85 -23.99
N TYR A 605 -1.79 -14.66 -24.26
CA TYR A 605 -0.40 -14.21 -24.26
C TYR A 605 0.05 -13.50 -25.55
N GLU A 606 -0.88 -13.24 -26.47
CA GLU A 606 -0.63 -12.49 -27.72
C GLU A 606 -1.23 -11.09 -27.66
N THR A 607 -2.37 -10.95 -26.96
CA THR A 607 -3.05 -9.67 -26.74
C THR A 607 -2.79 -9.05 -25.35
N GLY A 608 -2.40 -9.85 -24.36
CA GLY A 608 -2.31 -9.44 -22.95
C GLY A 608 -3.68 -9.36 -22.24
N GLU A 609 -4.75 -9.77 -22.91
CA GLU A 609 -6.12 -9.71 -22.41
C GLU A 609 -6.55 -11.00 -21.68
N ILE A 610 -7.72 -10.97 -21.04
CA ILE A 610 -8.31 -12.18 -20.43
C ILE A 610 -8.67 -13.18 -21.53
N TRP A 611 -8.11 -14.40 -21.49
CA TRP A 611 -8.42 -15.42 -22.48
C TRP A 611 -9.88 -15.87 -22.36
N ARG A 612 -10.62 -15.82 -23.47
CA ARG A 612 -12.04 -16.17 -23.55
C ARG A 612 -12.25 -17.34 -24.50
N HIS A 613 -13.02 -18.33 -24.06
CA HIS A 613 -13.28 -19.56 -24.81
C HIS A 613 -14.13 -19.29 -26.07
N PRO A 614 -13.66 -19.63 -27.29
CA PRO A 614 -14.28 -19.17 -28.54
C PRO A 614 -15.76 -19.49 -28.75
N LYS A 615 -16.29 -20.57 -28.16
CA LYS A 615 -17.71 -20.95 -28.31
C LYS A 615 -18.67 -20.30 -27.31
N THR A 616 -18.15 -19.70 -26.23
CA THR A 616 -18.98 -19.20 -25.11
C THR A 616 -18.68 -17.76 -24.73
N GLY A 617 -17.51 -17.22 -25.11
CA GLY A 617 -17.07 -15.88 -24.73
C GLY A 617 -16.63 -15.75 -23.26
N PHE A 618 -16.79 -16.78 -22.43
CA PHE A 618 -16.41 -16.78 -21.01
C PHE A 618 -14.92 -17.07 -20.82
N ALA A 619 -14.35 -16.52 -19.75
CA ALA A 619 -12.97 -16.70 -19.33
C ALA A 619 -12.71 -18.07 -18.69
N GLN A 620 -11.46 -18.53 -18.76
CA GLN A 620 -11.02 -19.72 -18.05
C GLN A 620 -10.44 -19.35 -16.67
N ARG A 621 -11.02 -19.88 -15.59
CA ARG A 621 -10.41 -19.89 -14.26
C ARG A 621 -9.23 -20.85 -14.25
N GLN A 622 -8.12 -20.43 -13.65
CA GLN A 622 -6.94 -21.26 -13.43
C GLN A 622 -6.94 -21.92 -12.03
N PRO A 623 -6.18 -23.00 -11.82
CA PRO A 623 -5.80 -23.45 -10.49
C PRO A 623 -5.13 -22.31 -9.69
N TYR A 624 -5.28 -22.30 -8.37
CA TYR A 624 -4.62 -21.28 -7.54
C TYR A 624 -3.10 -21.46 -7.53
N GLU A 625 -2.66 -22.71 -7.59
CA GLU A 625 -1.28 -23.13 -7.50
C GLU A 625 -0.48 -22.78 -8.79
N GLU A 626 -1.16 -22.79 -9.93
CA GLU A 626 -0.67 -22.32 -11.24
C GLU A 626 -0.70 -20.78 -11.33
N GLY A 627 -1.82 -20.17 -10.92
CA GLY A 627 -2.01 -18.72 -10.92
C GLY A 627 -2.49 -18.13 -12.24
N GLY A 628 -2.49 -16.79 -12.33
CA GLY A 628 -2.99 -16.02 -13.46
C GLY A 628 -3.29 -14.57 -13.07
N GLU A 629 -3.90 -13.79 -13.96
CA GLU A 629 -4.38 -12.43 -13.59
C GLU A 629 -5.40 -12.56 -12.46
N MET A 630 -5.23 -11.79 -11.39
CA MET A 630 -6.15 -11.83 -10.26
C MET A 630 -7.37 -10.93 -10.48
N LEU A 631 -8.51 -11.55 -10.81
CA LEU A 631 -9.79 -10.86 -10.82
C LEU A 631 -10.43 -10.84 -9.44
N VAL A 632 -11.04 -9.72 -9.06
CA VAL A 632 -11.85 -9.59 -7.85
C VAL A 632 -13.31 -9.47 -8.22
N LYS A 633 -14.15 -10.43 -7.82
CA LYS A 633 -15.61 -10.34 -8.00
C LYS A 633 -16.14 -9.17 -7.18
N ILE A 634 -16.95 -8.32 -7.82
CA ILE A 634 -17.58 -7.15 -7.20
C ILE A 634 -19.09 -7.17 -7.47
N PRO A 635 -19.94 -6.65 -6.56
CA PRO A 635 -21.37 -6.53 -6.81
C PRO A 635 -21.70 -5.49 -7.89
N ASP A 636 -20.96 -4.38 -7.90
CA ASP A 636 -21.19 -3.21 -8.73
C ASP A 636 -19.93 -2.34 -8.78
N GLU A 637 -19.92 -1.30 -9.63
CA GLU A 637 -18.74 -0.46 -9.90
C GLU A 637 -18.45 0.57 -8.79
N ASN A 638 -19.31 0.75 -7.78
CA ASN A 638 -19.02 1.68 -6.68
C ASN A 638 -17.87 1.20 -5.79
N VAL A 639 -17.48 -0.08 -5.89
CA VAL A 639 -16.31 -0.65 -5.20
C VAL A 639 -15.00 0.02 -5.61
N PHE A 640 -14.89 0.50 -6.86
CA PHE A 640 -13.81 1.40 -7.28
C PHE A 640 -14.40 2.69 -7.86
N LYS A 641 -14.46 3.69 -6.99
CA LYS A 641 -14.89 5.08 -7.23
C LYS A 641 -14.10 5.84 -8.32
N GLY A 642 -13.16 5.19 -8.99
CA GLY A 642 -12.50 5.68 -10.20
C GLY A 642 -11.24 6.51 -9.98
N TYR A 643 -10.69 6.95 -11.13
CA TYR A 643 -9.61 7.93 -11.20
C TYR A 643 -10.23 9.32 -11.45
N TRP A 644 -9.66 10.37 -10.88
CA TRP A 644 -10.18 11.74 -11.07
C TRP A 644 -10.17 12.10 -12.56
N HIS A 645 -11.33 12.54 -13.06
CA HIS A 645 -11.56 13.02 -14.43
C HIS A 645 -11.13 12.05 -15.56
N ALA A 646 -10.98 10.75 -15.30
CA ALA A 646 -10.52 9.76 -16.29
C ALA A 646 -11.43 8.51 -16.40
N PRO A 647 -12.71 8.68 -16.80
CA PRO A 647 -13.70 7.59 -16.82
C PRO A 647 -13.32 6.41 -17.71
N GLU A 648 -12.68 6.63 -18.86
CA GLU A 648 -12.19 5.55 -19.72
C GLU A 648 -11.13 4.66 -19.03
N ALA A 649 -10.25 5.27 -18.23
CA ALA A 649 -9.24 4.53 -17.49
C ALA A 649 -9.88 3.71 -16.36
N THR A 650 -10.97 4.21 -15.77
CA THR A 650 -11.77 3.47 -14.78
C THR A 650 -12.53 2.32 -15.42
N ALA A 651 -13.21 2.53 -16.55
CA ALA A 651 -13.94 1.49 -17.27
C ALA A 651 -13.03 0.30 -17.66
N LYS A 652 -11.78 0.58 -18.06
CA LYS A 652 -10.76 -0.44 -18.38
C LYS A 652 -10.32 -1.29 -17.17
N ARG A 653 -10.70 -0.95 -15.94
CA ARG A 653 -10.49 -1.80 -14.74
C ARG A 653 -11.59 -2.84 -14.54
N TYR A 654 -12.65 -2.86 -15.35
CA TYR A 654 -13.76 -3.80 -15.21
C TYR A 654 -13.80 -4.85 -16.32
N ALA A 655 -14.03 -6.10 -15.92
CA ALA A 655 -14.36 -7.21 -16.79
C ALA A 655 -15.81 -7.65 -16.52
N ARG A 656 -16.65 -7.65 -17.55
CA ARG A 656 -18.03 -8.17 -17.52
C ARG A 656 -18.09 -9.56 -18.16
N ASP A 657 -19.17 -10.29 -17.89
CA ASP A 657 -19.48 -11.57 -18.52
C ASP A 657 -18.28 -12.54 -18.49
N VAL A 658 -17.67 -12.70 -17.31
CA VAL A 658 -16.43 -13.43 -17.11
C VAL A 658 -16.69 -14.94 -17.03
N PHE A 659 -17.60 -15.40 -16.16
CA PHE A 659 -17.95 -16.82 -16.04
C PHE A 659 -19.43 -17.10 -16.32
N GLN A 660 -20.28 -16.10 -16.15
CA GLN A 660 -21.70 -16.12 -16.46
C GLN A 660 -22.14 -14.75 -16.97
N LYS A 661 -23.27 -14.67 -17.70
CA LYS A 661 -23.83 -13.38 -18.11
C LYS A 661 -24.22 -12.55 -16.88
N GLY A 662 -23.91 -11.25 -16.94
CA GLY A 662 -24.22 -10.28 -15.89
C GLY A 662 -23.32 -10.33 -14.65
N ASP A 663 -22.25 -11.14 -14.64
CA ASP A 663 -21.22 -10.99 -13.61
C ASP A 663 -20.26 -9.81 -13.88
N LEU A 664 -19.63 -9.35 -12.80
CA LEU A 664 -18.72 -8.21 -12.80
C LEU A 664 -17.50 -8.49 -11.94
N TYR A 665 -16.32 -8.18 -12.49
CA TYR A 665 -15.02 -8.36 -11.87
C TYR A 665 -14.16 -7.12 -12.06
N TYR A 666 -13.41 -6.75 -11.03
CA TYR A 666 -12.31 -5.80 -11.11
C TYR A 666 -11.02 -6.52 -11.51
N ARG A 667 -10.29 -5.97 -12.48
CA ARG A 667 -8.98 -6.43 -12.96
C ARG A 667 -7.87 -5.85 -12.09
N SER A 668 -7.10 -6.67 -11.38
CA SER A 668 -5.95 -6.19 -10.59
C SER A 668 -4.89 -5.51 -11.45
N GLY A 669 -4.60 -6.06 -12.63
CA GLY A 669 -3.40 -5.73 -13.41
C GLY A 669 -2.14 -6.50 -12.96
N ASP A 670 -2.28 -7.45 -12.02
CA ASP A 670 -1.19 -8.22 -11.42
C ASP A 670 -1.50 -9.72 -11.45
N ALA A 671 -0.49 -10.54 -11.76
CA ALA A 671 -0.58 -11.99 -11.75
C ALA A 671 -0.10 -12.57 -10.41
N LEU A 672 -0.90 -13.48 -9.81
CA LEU A 672 -0.59 -14.11 -8.53
C LEU A 672 -0.97 -15.60 -8.53
N ARG A 673 -0.21 -16.39 -7.77
CA ARG A 673 -0.53 -17.76 -7.38
C ARG A 673 -0.70 -17.87 -5.87
N ARG A 674 -1.36 -18.93 -5.40
CA ARG A 674 -1.51 -19.27 -3.99
C ARG A 674 -1.27 -20.76 -3.78
N SER A 675 -0.45 -21.11 -2.80
CA SER A 675 -0.26 -22.50 -2.38
C SER A 675 -1.48 -23.04 -1.61
N SER A 676 -1.53 -24.37 -1.45
CA SER A 676 -2.60 -25.09 -0.79
C SER A 676 -2.69 -24.84 0.73
N ASP A 677 -1.59 -24.45 1.38
CA ASP A 677 -1.53 -23.96 2.77
C ASP A 677 -1.99 -22.49 2.92
N GLY A 678 -2.09 -21.76 1.80
CA GLY A 678 -2.71 -20.44 1.71
C GLY A 678 -1.78 -19.24 1.62
N LYS A 679 -0.47 -19.44 1.42
CA LYS A 679 0.45 -18.35 1.08
C LYS A 679 0.23 -17.86 -0.35
N TRP A 680 0.20 -16.55 -0.52
CA TRP A 680 0.11 -15.87 -1.81
C TRP A 680 1.48 -15.41 -2.27
N PHE A 681 1.77 -15.60 -3.55
CA PHE A 681 3.01 -15.18 -4.20
C PHE A 681 2.65 -14.32 -5.42
N PHE A 682 3.27 -13.15 -5.52
CA PHE A 682 3.28 -12.34 -6.74
C PHE A 682 4.09 -13.06 -7.82
N MET A 683 3.68 -12.98 -9.09
CA MET A 683 4.32 -13.68 -10.20
C MET A 683 4.92 -12.71 -11.22
N ASP A 684 4.12 -11.75 -11.69
CA ASP A 684 4.57 -10.56 -12.41
C ASP A 684 3.39 -9.57 -12.56
N ARG A 685 3.65 -8.39 -13.12
CA ARG A 685 2.62 -7.42 -13.53
C ARG A 685 2.17 -7.67 -14.98
N LEU A 686 0.91 -7.36 -15.30
CA LEU A 686 0.47 -7.36 -16.70
C LEU A 686 1.28 -6.34 -17.52
N GLY A 687 1.84 -6.79 -18.64
CA GLY A 687 2.75 -5.99 -19.46
C GLY A 687 4.18 -5.90 -18.91
N ASP A 688 4.52 -6.59 -17.82
CA ASP A 688 5.92 -6.81 -17.44
C ASP A 688 6.48 -8.12 -17.99
N THR A 689 5.67 -9.17 -18.08
CA THR A 689 6.01 -10.41 -18.79
C THR A 689 6.28 -10.16 -20.27
N PHE A 690 7.22 -10.89 -20.85
CA PHE A 690 7.51 -10.87 -22.30
C PHE A 690 7.51 -12.30 -22.87
N ARG A 691 7.35 -12.45 -24.19
CA ARG A 691 7.18 -13.77 -24.83
C ARG A 691 8.37 -14.12 -25.71
N TRP A 692 9.01 -15.26 -25.47
CA TRP A 692 10.20 -15.68 -26.20
C TRP A 692 10.16 -17.15 -26.63
N LYS A 693 10.44 -17.39 -27.91
CA LYS A 693 10.46 -18.72 -28.56
C LYS A 693 9.20 -19.57 -28.30
N GLY A 694 8.05 -18.89 -28.21
CA GLY A 694 6.72 -19.46 -27.96
C GLY A 694 6.27 -19.37 -26.50
N GLU A 695 7.22 -19.27 -25.57
CA GLU A 695 7.05 -19.38 -24.12
C GLU A 695 6.94 -18.01 -23.44
N ASN A 696 6.39 -17.97 -22.22
CA ASN A 696 6.30 -16.75 -21.41
C ASN A 696 7.46 -16.65 -20.41
N CYS A 697 8.05 -15.46 -20.29
CA CYS A 697 9.05 -15.14 -19.29
C CYS A 697 8.47 -14.20 -18.24
N SER A 698 8.44 -14.60 -16.97
CA SER A 698 8.29 -13.66 -15.85
C SER A 698 9.60 -12.91 -15.65
N THR A 699 9.54 -11.59 -15.66
CA THR A 699 10.68 -10.74 -15.34
C THR A 699 11.05 -10.81 -13.86
N THR A 700 10.07 -11.00 -12.98
CA THR A 700 10.28 -11.18 -11.54
C THR A 700 10.98 -12.51 -11.23
N GLU A 701 10.55 -13.61 -11.85
CA GLU A 701 11.16 -14.94 -11.67
C GLU A 701 12.63 -14.95 -12.10
N VAL A 702 12.93 -14.42 -13.30
CA VAL A 702 14.31 -14.29 -13.77
C VAL A 702 15.12 -13.40 -12.82
N ALA A 703 14.60 -12.23 -12.41
CA ALA A 703 15.30 -11.34 -11.49
C ALA A 703 15.61 -12.02 -10.13
N GLU A 704 14.69 -12.82 -9.59
CA GLU A 704 14.93 -13.61 -8.38
C GLU A 704 15.98 -14.71 -8.57
N CYS A 705 16.02 -15.39 -9.72
CA CYS A 705 17.03 -16.40 -10.00
C CYS A 705 18.43 -15.79 -10.17
N LEU A 706 18.54 -14.66 -10.88
CA LEU A 706 19.81 -13.96 -11.09
C LEU A 706 20.33 -13.32 -9.78
N GLY A 707 19.46 -12.70 -8.99
CA GLY A 707 19.81 -12.10 -7.69
C GLY A 707 20.30 -13.08 -6.62
N ARG A 708 20.22 -14.39 -6.86
CA ARG A 708 20.80 -15.43 -5.99
C ARG A 708 22.26 -15.77 -6.33
N PHE A 709 22.84 -15.19 -7.38
CA PHE A 709 24.26 -15.38 -7.71
C PHE A 709 25.15 -14.48 -6.85
N PRO A 710 26.33 -14.93 -6.38
CA PRO A 710 27.30 -14.08 -5.69
C PRO A 710 27.68 -12.82 -6.50
N SER A 711 28.04 -11.75 -5.81
CA SER A 711 28.39 -10.43 -6.37
C SER A 711 27.30 -9.69 -7.17
N ILE A 712 26.18 -10.32 -7.54
CA ILE A 712 24.98 -9.59 -7.99
C ILE A 712 24.37 -8.87 -6.80
N LYS A 713 24.35 -7.53 -6.84
CA LYS A 713 23.67 -6.69 -5.85
C LYS A 713 22.26 -6.31 -6.29
N GLU A 714 22.00 -6.26 -7.59
CA GLU A 714 20.66 -6.03 -8.14
C GLU A 714 20.48 -6.73 -9.49
N ALA A 715 19.25 -7.19 -9.77
CA ALA A 715 18.82 -7.58 -11.10
C ALA A 715 17.46 -6.94 -11.43
N ASN A 716 17.35 -6.37 -12.63
CA ASN A 716 16.15 -5.76 -13.19
C ASN A 716 15.97 -6.27 -14.63
N VAL A 717 14.90 -7.04 -14.87
CA VAL A 717 14.73 -7.84 -16.08
C VAL A 717 13.61 -7.28 -16.95
N TYR A 718 13.82 -7.34 -18.26
CA TYR A 718 12.89 -6.89 -19.28
C TYR A 718 13.06 -7.69 -20.57
N GLY A 719 12.09 -7.60 -21.48
CA GLY A 719 12.25 -8.08 -22.84
C GLY A 719 12.56 -6.93 -23.80
N HIS A 720 13.56 -7.10 -24.66
CA HIS A 720 13.77 -6.21 -25.81
C HIS A 720 12.67 -6.48 -26.85
N ASP A 721 11.96 -5.44 -27.26
CA ASP A 721 10.85 -5.49 -28.22
C ASP A 721 9.75 -6.51 -27.85
N GLY A 722 9.51 -6.70 -26.54
CA GLY A 722 8.56 -7.69 -26.00
C GLY A 722 9.01 -9.15 -26.17
N ARG A 723 10.29 -9.36 -26.51
CA ARG A 723 10.96 -10.62 -26.84
C ARG A 723 12.29 -10.71 -26.07
N ALA A 724 13.18 -11.62 -26.46
CA ALA A 724 14.59 -11.75 -26.03
C ALA A 724 14.96 -11.22 -24.62
N CYS A 725 15.19 -12.13 -23.66
CA CYS A 725 15.46 -11.77 -22.27
C CYS A 725 16.69 -10.85 -22.10
N CYS A 726 16.50 -9.69 -21.48
CA CYS A 726 17.53 -8.73 -21.11
C CYS A 726 17.57 -8.57 -19.59
N ALA A 727 18.76 -8.67 -18.99
CA ALA A 727 18.96 -8.40 -17.57
C ALA A 727 19.91 -7.22 -17.37
N ALA A 728 19.38 -6.11 -16.86
CA ALA A 728 20.20 -5.07 -16.26
C ALA A 728 20.59 -5.53 -14.85
N VAL A 729 21.90 -5.64 -14.57
CA VAL A 729 22.39 -6.08 -13.27
C VAL A 729 23.45 -5.13 -12.72
N TYR A 730 23.35 -4.83 -11.43
CA TYR A 730 24.33 -4.02 -10.71
C TYR A 730 25.25 -4.93 -9.87
N ILE A 731 26.55 -4.67 -9.98
CA ILE A 731 27.66 -5.33 -9.28
C ILE A 731 28.50 -4.20 -8.65
N GLU A 732 29.01 -4.39 -7.44
CA GLU A 732 29.85 -3.37 -6.80
C GLU A 732 31.12 -3.10 -7.60
N PRO A 733 31.62 -1.84 -7.69
CA PRO A 733 32.83 -1.52 -8.43
C PRO A 733 34.05 -2.38 -8.07
N ALA A 734 34.18 -2.81 -6.82
CA ALA A 734 35.24 -3.71 -6.35
C ALA A 734 35.13 -5.14 -6.90
N ASP A 735 33.92 -5.64 -7.15
CA ASP A 735 33.64 -7.00 -7.60
C ASP A 735 33.56 -7.12 -9.14
N ARG A 736 33.42 -6.00 -9.86
CA ARG A 736 33.26 -5.99 -11.34
C ARG A 736 34.44 -6.66 -12.07
N ALA A 737 35.66 -6.47 -11.58
CA ALA A 737 36.87 -7.00 -12.22
C ALA A 737 37.06 -8.52 -12.04
N SER A 738 36.39 -9.13 -11.06
CA SER A 738 36.45 -10.56 -10.75
C SER A 738 35.17 -11.32 -11.10
N PHE A 739 34.21 -10.68 -11.78
CA PHE A 739 32.91 -11.26 -12.09
C PHE A 739 32.97 -12.34 -13.18
N ASP A 740 32.82 -13.61 -12.79
CA ASP A 740 32.81 -14.74 -13.70
C ASP A 740 31.48 -14.86 -14.47
N LEU A 741 31.47 -14.29 -15.69
CA LEU A 741 30.37 -14.39 -16.67
C LEU A 741 29.94 -15.83 -16.98
N LYS A 742 30.87 -16.79 -16.92
CA LYS A 742 30.63 -18.21 -17.26
C LYS A 742 30.03 -18.96 -16.08
N ALA A 743 30.47 -18.68 -14.85
CA ALA A 743 29.79 -19.15 -13.65
C ALA A 743 28.38 -18.55 -13.52
N PHE A 744 28.21 -17.26 -13.83
CA PHE A 744 26.90 -16.60 -13.85
C PHE A 744 25.95 -17.20 -14.90
N LEU A 745 26.44 -17.47 -16.10
CA LEU A 745 25.69 -18.19 -17.13
C LEU A 745 25.30 -19.60 -16.67
N SER A 746 26.24 -20.33 -16.05
CA SER A 746 26.01 -21.71 -15.56
C SER A 746 24.98 -21.75 -14.42
N HIS A 747 25.00 -20.77 -13.51
CA HIS A 747 23.99 -20.58 -12.48
C HIS A 747 22.61 -20.27 -13.10
N SER A 748 22.58 -19.34 -14.06
CA SER A 748 21.36 -18.97 -14.78
C SER A 748 20.72 -20.18 -15.49
N GLN A 749 21.51 -20.95 -16.24
CA GLN A 749 21.07 -22.17 -16.94
C GLN A 749 20.66 -23.33 -16.01
N LYS A 750 21.11 -23.31 -14.74
CA LYS A 750 20.72 -24.30 -13.72
C LYS A 750 19.38 -23.98 -13.07
N LEU A 751 18.99 -22.71 -13.00
CA LEU A 751 17.75 -22.25 -12.35
C LEU A 751 16.63 -21.90 -13.33
N LEU A 752 16.95 -21.51 -14.57
CA LEU A 752 15.99 -21.00 -15.55
C LEU A 752 15.90 -21.90 -16.78
N PRO A 753 14.71 -22.05 -17.38
CA PRO A 753 14.57 -22.72 -18.67
C PRO A 753 15.29 -21.94 -19.77
N LYS A 754 15.73 -22.62 -20.84
CA LYS A 754 16.60 -22.08 -21.90
C LYS A 754 16.08 -20.82 -22.62
N TYR A 755 14.79 -20.51 -22.53
CA TYR A 755 14.18 -19.30 -23.09
C TYR A 755 14.16 -18.11 -22.10
N ALA A 756 14.27 -18.36 -20.79
CA ALA A 756 14.26 -17.34 -19.75
C ALA A 756 15.67 -16.95 -19.26
N VAL A 757 16.70 -17.71 -19.64
CA VAL A 757 18.10 -17.29 -19.50
C VAL A 757 18.32 -15.99 -20.29
N PRO A 758 18.96 -14.95 -19.72
CA PRO A 758 19.28 -13.72 -20.45
C PRO A 758 20.05 -13.99 -21.74
N LEU A 759 19.59 -13.40 -22.83
CA LEU A 759 20.32 -13.32 -24.10
C LEU A 759 21.22 -12.08 -24.12
N PHE A 760 20.85 -11.05 -23.37
CA PHE A 760 21.62 -9.83 -23.18
C PHE A 760 21.80 -9.53 -21.69
N LEU A 761 23.00 -9.12 -21.30
CA LEU A 761 23.27 -8.50 -20.01
C LEU A 761 23.64 -7.03 -20.20
N ARG A 762 23.30 -6.22 -19.21
CA ARG A 762 23.63 -4.81 -19.15
C ARG A 762 24.20 -4.53 -17.76
N PHE A 763 25.50 -4.26 -17.69
CA PHE A 763 26.16 -3.94 -16.42
C PHE A 763 25.92 -2.47 -16.09
N VAL A 764 25.01 -2.27 -15.14
CA VAL A 764 24.59 -0.96 -14.67
C VAL A 764 25.72 -0.35 -13.86
N GLN A 765 26.16 0.85 -14.22
CA GLN A 765 27.29 1.47 -13.51
C GLN A 765 26.89 2.11 -12.18
N ASP A 766 25.62 2.51 -12.04
CA ASP A 766 25.02 3.32 -10.96
C ASP A 766 23.83 2.56 -10.33
N ASP A 767 23.81 2.39 -9.00
CA ASP A 767 22.82 1.56 -8.28
C ASP A 767 21.45 2.23 -8.08
N GLN A 768 21.29 3.47 -8.52
CA GLN A 768 20.06 4.27 -8.41
C GLN A 768 19.49 4.65 -9.78
N ALA A 769 20.25 4.53 -10.88
CA ALA A 769 19.83 4.90 -12.24
C ALA A 769 18.61 4.15 -12.80
N HIS A 770 18.13 3.10 -12.13
CA HIS A 770 16.89 2.39 -12.48
C HIS A 770 15.80 2.49 -11.38
N THR A 771 16.06 3.20 -10.30
CA THR A 771 15.13 3.31 -9.16
C THR A 771 14.23 4.53 -9.31
N MET A 772 12.91 4.32 -9.29
CA MET A 772 11.93 5.40 -9.29
C MET A 772 12.01 6.20 -7.98
N HIS A 773 11.56 7.46 -8.04
CA HIS A 773 11.42 8.40 -6.92
C HIS A 773 10.65 7.89 -5.68
N ASN A 774 10.05 6.70 -5.73
CA ASN A 774 9.38 6.01 -4.61
C ASN A 774 10.10 4.72 -4.18
N ASN A 775 11.40 4.62 -4.48
CA ASN A 775 12.31 3.53 -4.11
C ASN A 775 11.87 2.16 -4.66
N LYS A 776 11.40 2.11 -5.92
CA LYS A 776 10.99 0.89 -6.65
C LYS A 776 11.67 0.82 -8.01
N GLN A 777 12.05 -0.37 -8.45
CA GLN A 777 12.64 -0.58 -9.78
C GLN A 777 11.73 -0.08 -10.91
N SER A 778 12.33 0.57 -11.91
CA SER A 778 11.72 0.98 -13.17
C SER A 778 12.19 0.06 -14.30
N LYS A 779 11.25 -0.44 -15.11
CA LYS A 779 11.55 -1.20 -16.35
C LYS A 779 11.38 -0.34 -17.61
N THR A 780 10.77 0.85 -17.50
CA THR A 780 10.29 1.63 -18.65
C THR A 780 11.41 2.23 -19.50
N GLN A 781 12.43 2.83 -18.87
CA GLN A 781 13.55 3.43 -19.60
C GLN A 781 14.44 2.33 -20.22
N LEU A 782 14.76 1.29 -19.44
CA LEU A 782 15.45 0.08 -19.92
C LEU A 782 14.80 -0.53 -21.18
N ARG A 783 13.47 -0.66 -21.23
CA ARG A 783 12.78 -1.15 -22.44
C ARG A 783 12.79 -0.18 -23.62
N ARG A 784 12.77 1.14 -23.36
CA ARG A 784 12.81 2.16 -24.41
C ARG A 784 14.17 2.24 -25.09
N GLU A 785 15.24 2.08 -24.31
CA GLU A 785 16.61 2.01 -24.79
C GLU A 785 16.91 0.63 -25.41
N GLY A 786 16.38 -0.43 -24.79
CA GLY A 786 16.56 -1.81 -25.23
C GLY A 786 18.01 -2.25 -25.10
N VAL A 787 18.55 -2.81 -26.17
CA VAL A 787 19.95 -3.22 -26.31
C VAL A 787 20.67 -2.47 -27.44
N ASP A 788 20.04 -1.44 -28.01
CA ASP A 788 20.61 -0.64 -29.07
C ASP A 788 21.73 0.26 -28.50
N PRO A 789 23.01 0.10 -28.87
CA PRO A 789 24.12 0.84 -28.26
C PRO A 789 23.99 2.37 -28.41
N GLU A 790 23.37 2.86 -29.48
CA GLU A 790 23.12 4.29 -29.65
C GLU A 790 22.07 4.78 -28.65
N LYS A 791 20.93 4.08 -28.54
CA LYS A 791 19.86 4.44 -27.59
C LYS A 791 20.29 4.29 -26.13
N VAL A 792 21.18 3.33 -25.83
CA VAL A 792 21.74 3.14 -24.49
C VAL A 792 22.74 4.24 -24.15
N SER A 793 23.68 4.58 -25.04
CA SER A 793 24.66 5.65 -24.80
C SER A 793 24.03 7.06 -24.74
N GLN A 794 22.96 7.31 -25.50
CA GLN A 794 22.13 8.52 -25.40
C GLN A 794 21.05 8.42 -24.27
N GLY A 795 21.01 7.28 -23.56
CA GLY A 795 19.94 6.92 -22.64
C GLY A 795 20.01 7.58 -21.26
N THR A 796 18.85 7.79 -20.64
CA THR A 796 18.76 8.34 -19.28
C THR A 796 18.98 7.28 -18.20
N ALA A 797 18.68 6.00 -18.49
CA ALA A 797 18.88 4.92 -17.53
C ALA A 797 20.32 4.42 -17.50
N GLY A 798 21.12 4.63 -18.55
CA GLY A 798 22.49 4.13 -18.58
C GLY A 798 23.32 4.47 -19.80
N SER A 799 23.47 5.77 -20.05
CA SER A 799 24.52 6.37 -20.90
C SER A 799 25.97 5.98 -20.53
N LYS A 800 26.16 5.19 -19.47
CA LYS A 800 27.45 4.67 -18.98
C LYS A 800 27.51 3.13 -18.97
N ASP A 801 26.41 2.44 -19.24
CA ASP A 801 26.31 0.99 -19.04
C ASP A 801 27.04 0.21 -20.13
N THR A 802 27.64 -0.92 -19.77
CA THR A 802 28.27 -1.83 -20.73
C THR A 802 27.33 -2.98 -21.07
N LEU A 803 27.13 -3.20 -22.38
CA LEU A 803 26.28 -4.27 -22.91
C LEU A 803 27.11 -5.52 -23.22
N TYR A 804 26.51 -6.67 -22.94
CA TYR A 804 27.02 -7.99 -23.29
C TYR A 804 25.88 -8.84 -23.86
N TRP A 805 26.21 -9.84 -24.67
CA TRP A 805 25.26 -10.80 -25.22
C TRP A 805 25.78 -12.23 -25.07
N LEU A 806 24.88 -13.20 -25.17
CA LEU A 806 25.21 -14.62 -25.25
C LEU A 806 25.16 -15.04 -26.73
N PRO A 807 26.29 -15.26 -27.41
CA PRO A 807 26.29 -15.60 -28.83
C PRO A 807 25.58 -16.93 -29.11
N PRO A 808 25.06 -17.16 -30.32
CA PRO A 808 24.50 -18.45 -30.72
C PRO A 808 25.52 -19.59 -30.54
N LYS A 809 25.27 -20.50 -29.60
CA LYS A 809 26.16 -21.59 -29.13
C LYS A 809 27.36 -21.16 -28.26
N GLY A 810 27.43 -19.89 -27.83
CA GLY A 810 28.43 -19.42 -26.87
C GLY A 810 28.32 -20.11 -25.50
N ASN A 811 29.43 -20.17 -24.76
CA ASN A 811 29.51 -20.75 -23.41
C ASN A 811 29.86 -19.72 -22.31
N THR A 812 29.87 -18.44 -22.68
CA THR A 812 30.01 -17.26 -21.83
C THR A 812 29.26 -16.12 -22.51
N TYR A 813 29.03 -15.02 -21.80
CA TYR A 813 28.66 -13.75 -22.42
C TYR A 813 29.91 -13.06 -23.00
N GLU A 814 29.72 -12.31 -24.08
CA GLU A 814 30.74 -11.52 -24.79
C GLU A 814 30.27 -10.06 -24.89
N PRO A 815 31.17 -9.07 -25.03
CA PRO A 815 30.79 -7.67 -25.22
C PRO A 815 29.86 -7.48 -26.43
N PHE A 816 28.98 -6.48 -26.35
CA PHE A 816 28.00 -6.20 -27.40
C PHE A 816 28.01 -4.70 -27.73
N GLY A 817 28.42 -4.35 -28.95
CA GLY A 817 28.50 -2.98 -29.45
C GLY A 817 27.85 -2.81 -30.82
N GLU A 818 28.22 -1.72 -31.51
CA GLU A 818 27.64 -1.38 -32.81
C GLU A 818 27.83 -2.46 -33.88
N ALA A 819 28.95 -3.19 -33.87
CA ALA A 819 29.22 -4.22 -34.86
C ALA A 819 28.23 -5.40 -34.74
N GLU A 820 27.96 -5.83 -33.51
CA GLU A 820 27.05 -6.92 -33.19
C GLU A 820 25.59 -6.47 -33.40
N TRP A 821 25.25 -5.23 -33.03
CA TRP A 821 23.95 -4.61 -33.30
C TRP A 821 23.65 -4.52 -34.80
N ARG A 822 24.59 -3.99 -35.61
CA ARG A 822 24.50 -3.99 -37.08
C ARG A 822 24.40 -5.43 -37.63
N GLY A 823 25.02 -6.41 -36.97
CA GLY A 823 24.90 -7.84 -37.29
C GLY A 823 23.49 -8.42 -37.07
N ILE A 824 22.81 -8.04 -35.99
CA ILE A 824 21.42 -8.42 -35.70
C ILE A 824 20.46 -7.70 -36.66
N VAL A 825 20.60 -6.38 -36.83
CA VAL A 825 19.74 -5.57 -37.71
C VAL A 825 19.83 -6.03 -39.16
N ALA A 826 21.02 -6.41 -39.63
CA ALA A 826 21.23 -7.01 -40.95
C ALA A 826 20.83 -8.50 -41.06
N GLY A 827 20.22 -9.09 -40.02
CA GLY A 827 19.78 -10.49 -40.00
C GLY A 827 20.90 -11.55 -40.04
N LYS A 828 22.17 -11.14 -39.88
CA LYS A 828 23.34 -12.03 -39.89
C LYS A 828 23.43 -12.86 -38.61
N ALA A 829 23.01 -12.28 -37.49
CA ALA A 829 22.72 -13.00 -36.26
C ALA A 829 21.20 -13.11 -36.08
N LYS A 830 20.69 -14.33 -35.89
CA LYS A 830 19.28 -14.58 -35.53
C LYS A 830 19.16 -14.77 -34.02
N LEU A 831 18.20 -14.05 -33.42
CA LEU A 831 17.81 -14.17 -32.02
C LEU A 831 16.89 -15.38 -31.81
#